data_AF-A0A3F3QBK3-F1
#
_entry.id   AF-A0A3F3QBK3-F1
#
_cell.length_a   1.000
_cell.length_b   1.000
_cell.length_c   1.000
_cell.angle_alpha   90.00
_cell.angle_beta   90.00
_cell.angle_gamma   90.00
#
_symmetry.space_group_name_H-M   'P 1'
#
loop_
_entity.id
_entity.type
_entity.pdbx_description
1 polymer ?
#
loop_
_entity_poly.entity_id
_entity_poly.type
_entity_poly.pdbx_seq_one_letter_code
_entity_poly.pdbx_strand_id
1 'polypeptide(L)'
;MSNAQTGSSVGTGSASGQRPVSKAEASNPREFQLNQLRRRFHPTETSSDDGTTLTFGLAPSDPDFPFDMDKLQCILHVPGTYPAQGRPSIKVTNPEMGSAFQENISRGFDDIVDSTIRSGSRGTLLSWMNSLDRHLERLLTTTERGPTLKFVPNVGSKEQSEEQKLVSNMSALAVSSGKKTYPAPVEKVSPKPPAPVYTAEEKAQAEKRRAVETKQLDARLGRLPLFQKSNDGLSFVIPIQPTKIDRLPISLRSVKTVKLLVPSLYPLEPSTVHLQGIDSPEGRAVEAGFSQWLEGNKQLNLVSQVNYLTSNMHKFAKTPLKAPEPAPAPAVSDVIVPSEPPSQAEGVTLEDKPHVHVVPRPPEWAVGEDGGGTDDSDMTPSEDEFSDDDEEEGGAPVPDLPAPTTTERGVALSFPFLELYGIELLELVGLYITIKCDRCKEPLDVRNIPQIKDKSDELSPKIETCKKCANTMSLGFRRQLMHPSATRAGYLDLDGCTVVDLLPSSFIPTCAECSTAFPAPGVVAVRGESAMANCRQCHRKMVMKIPEVKFLKVGSAAYSSRFREPPRKKPKEVLGIVAGQELPRRGRCTHYGKSYRWFRFSCCAKVFPCDKCHDAATDHPNEHANRMICGFCSREQIYRPENCGICRAVLIGKAGSGFWEGGKGTRNRVLMSRKDPRKYKRRGGTTPGGASSSKK
;
A
#
# COMPACT_ATOMS: atom_id res chain seq x y z
N MET A 1 56.85 13.56 -21.43
CA MET A 1 55.78 14.53 -21.13
C MET A 1 54.48 13.99 -21.70
N SER A 2 53.44 14.00 -20.86
CA SER A 2 52.01 13.92 -21.19
C SER A 2 51.52 12.66 -21.92
N ASN A 3 50.96 11.70 -21.17
CA ASN A 3 50.14 10.63 -21.74
C ASN A 3 48.79 10.54 -21.03
N ALA A 4 47.73 10.41 -21.83
CA ALA A 4 46.33 10.51 -21.48
C ALA A 4 45.81 9.32 -20.66
N GLN A 5 44.85 9.57 -19.76
CA GLN A 5 44.05 8.54 -19.10
C GLN A 5 42.57 8.74 -19.41
N THR A 6 42.02 7.75 -20.11
CA THR A 6 40.59 7.50 -20.35
C THR A 6 40.00 6.73 -19.17
N GLY A 7 38.99 7.28 -18.49
CA GLY A 7 38.23 6.58 -17.44
C GLY A 7 36.95 5.96 -17.98
N SER A 8 36.86 4.63 -17.97
CA SER A 8 35.64 3.86 -18.24
C SER A 8 34.71 3.84 -17.01
N SER A 9 33.44 4.13 -17.23
CA SER A 9 32.34 4.01 -16.27
C SER A 9 31.88 2.54 -16.15
N VAL A 10 32.06 1.94 -14.98
CA VAL A 10 31.48 0.63 -14.62
C VAL A 10 30.25 0.86 -13.75
N GLY A 11 29.10 0.38 -14.22
CA GLY A 11 27.83 0.42 -13.51
C GLY A 11 27.82 -0.52 -12.30
N THR A 12 27.48 0.01 -11.13
CA THR A 12 27.30 -0.75 -9.90
C THR A 12 25.86 -1.23 -9.76
N GLY A 13 25.68 -2.55 -9.89
CA GLY A 13 24.45 -3.25 -9.55
C GLY A 13 24.16 -3.22 -8.05
N SER A 14 22.86 -3.22 -7.73
CA SER A 14 22.29 -3.16 -6.38
C SER A 14 22.72 -4.35 -5.50
N ALA A 15 23.45 -4.07 -4.42
CA ALA A 15 23.73 -5.05 -3.37
C ALA A 15 22.65 -4.98 -2.28
N SER A 16 21.98 -6.10 -2.07
CA SER A 16 21.05 -6.40 -0.98
C SER A 16 21.72 -6.22 0.40
N GLY A 17 20.96 -5.69 1.37
CA GLY A 17 21.45 -5.29 2.69
C GLY A 17 22.20 -6.39 3.44
N GLN A 18 23.51 -6.18 3.63
CA GLN A 18 24.34 -7.00 4.50
C GLN A 18 24.25 -6.52 5.95
N ARG A 19 24.17 -7.45 6.90
CA ARG A 19 24.28 -7.16 8.34
C ARG A 19 25.66 -6.53 8.63
N PRO A 20 25.75 -5.57 9.57
CA PRO A 20 27.03 -5.00 9.97
C PRO A 20 27.94 -6.09 10.54
N VAL A 21 29.17 -6.16 10.02
CA VAL A 21 30.21 -7.10 10.46
C VAL A 21 30.68 -6.66 11.86
N SER A 22 30.75 -7.59 12.81
CA SER A 22 31.21 -7.25 14.17
C SER A 22 32.70 -6.87 14.16
N LYS A 23 33.15 -6.03 15.11
CA LYS A 23 34.58 -5.66 15.23
C LYS A 23 35.50 -6.88 15.38
N ALA A 24 35.03 -7.92 16.07
CA ALA A 24 35.77 -9.18 16.26
C ALA A 24 35.88 -10.01 14.97
N GLU A 25 34.83 -10.00 14.15
CA GLU A 25 34.83 -10.67 12.84
C GLU A 25 35.67 -9.93 11.80
N ALA A 26 35.80 -8.60 11.93
CA ALA A 26 36.67 -7.78 11.09
C ALA A 26 38.16 -7.96 11.41
N SER A 27 38.53 -8.17 12.68
CA SER A 27 39.93 -8.33 13.09
C SER A 27 40.49 -9.73 12.84
N ASN A 28 39.73 -10.79 13.15
CA ASN A 28 40.13 -12.16 12.88
C ASN A 28 38.93 -13.03 12.45
N PRO A 29 38.60 -13.04 11.15
CA PRO A 29 37.41 -13.75 10.65
C PRO A 29 37.52 -15.27 10.81
N ARG A 30 38.73 -15.84 10.78
CA ARG A 30 38.97 -17.27 10.95
C ARG A 30 38.64 -17.70 12.38
N GLU A 31 39.23 -17.03 13.35
CA GLU A 31 39.05 -17.35 14.77
C GLU A 31 37.61 -17.07 15.24
N PHE A 32 36.97 -16.01 14.74
CA PHE A 32 35.58 -15.72 15.03
C PHE A 32 34.65 -16.88 14.62
N GLN A 33 34.85 -17.45 13.43
CA GLN A 33 34.04 -18.56 12.94
C GLN A 33 34.36 -19.89 13.64
N LEU A 34 35.63 -20.15 13.97
CA LEU A 34 36.00 -21.31 14.80
C LEU A 34 35.33 -21.23 16.18
N ASN A 35 35.30 -20.03 16.80
CA ASN A 35 34.62 -19.82 18.07
C ASN A 35 33.11 -20.06 18.00
N GLN A 36 32.47 -19.81 16.86
CA GLN A 36 31.05 -20.16 16.65
C GLN A 36 30.84 -21.68 16.65
N LEU A 37 31.72 -22.43 16.00
CA LEU A 37 31.66 -23.90 16.03
C LEU A 37 31.96 -24.46 17.42
N ARG A 38 32.94 -23.87 18.14
CA ARG A 38 33.27 -24.26 19.52
C ARG A 38 32.06 -24.17 20.45
N ARG A 39 31.32 -23.05 20.39
CA ARG A 39 30.12 -22.84 21.21
C ARG A 39 28.96 -23.77 20.86
N ARG A 40 28.82 -24.15 19.59
CA ARG A 40 27.67 -24.94 19.14
C ARG A 40 27.87 -26.44 19.27
N PHE A 41 29.03 -26.93 18.88
CA PHE A 41 29.27 -28.37 18.73
C PHE A 41 30.21 -28.95 19.78
N HIS A 42 30.84 -28.11 20.61
CA HIS A 42 31.83 -28.52 21.63
C HIS A 42 32.85 -29.54 21.08
N PRO A 43 33.54 -29.23 19.97
CA PRO A 43 34.41 -30.16 19.27
C PRO A 43 35.69 -30.45 20.05
N THR A 44 36.26 -31.63 19.83
CA THR A 44 37.65 -31.92 20.19
C THR A 44 38.56 -31.34 19.10
N GLU A 45 39.43 -30.41 19.46
CA GLU A 45 40.28 -29.67 18.52
C GLU A 45 41.71 -30.20 18.53
N THR A 46 42.25 -30.45 17.35
CA THR A 46 43.68 -30.71 17.14
C THR A 46 44.22 -29.69 16.16
N SER A 47 45.30 -29.00 16.55
CA SER A 47 45.98 -28.02 15.70
C SER A 47 47.21 -28.69 15.09
N SER A 48 47.30 -28.65 13.76
CA SER A 48 48.45 -29.11 12.96
C SER A 48 49.02 -27.93 12.18
N ASP A 49 50.24 -28.06 11.64
CA ASP A 49 50.86 -27.04 10.79
C ASP A 49 50.01 -26.72 9.54
N ASP A 50 49.20 -27.68 9.07
CA ASP A 50 48.30 -27.53 7.91
C ASP A 50 46.95 -26.85 8.22
N GLY A 51 46.58 -26.73 9.51
CA GLY A 51 45.30 -26.15 9.92
C GLY A 51 44.72 -26.71 11.22
N THR A 52 43.43 -26.45 11.43
CA THR A 52 42.69 -26.85 12.63
C THR A 52 41.70 -27.95 12.28
N THR A 53 41.78 -29.09 12.97
CA THR A 53 40.83 -30.20 12.82
C THR A 53 39.88 -30.24 14.01
N LEU A 54 38.58 -30.28 13.73
CA LEU A 54 37.50 -30.28 14.71
C LEU A 54 36.69 -31.57 14.60
N THR A 55 36.69 -32.38 15.66
CA THR A 55 35.90 -33.61 15.73
C THR A 55 34.67 -33.40 16.63
N PHE A 56 33.47 -33.59 16.10
CA PHE A 56 32.21 -33.42 16.84
C PHE A 56 31.07 -34.27 16.28
N GLY A 57 30.03 -34.49 17.09
CA GLY A 57 28.78 -35.11 16.65
C GLY A 57 27.74 -34.08 16.27
N LEU A 58 27.21 -34.16 15.06
CA LEU A 58 26.09 -33.36 14.56
C LEU A 58 24.78 -34.16 14.73
N ALA A 59 23.90 -33.71 15.61
CA ALA A 59 22.55 -34.29 15.72
C ALA A 59 21.66 -33.73 14.59
N PRO A 60 20.93 -34.57 13.82
CA PRO A 60 19.97 -34.10 12.83
C PRO A 60 18.96 -33.14 13.45
N SER A 61 18.72 -31.99 12.83
CA SER A 61 17.73 -31.02 13.34
C SER A 61 16.27 -31.41 13.06
N ASP A 62 16.01 -32.44 12.25
CA ASP A 62 14.68 -32.87 11.87
C ASP A 62 14.10 -33.87 12.89
N PRO A 63 12.97 -33.57 13.56
CA PRO A 63 12.33 -34.50 14.50
C PRO A 63 11.76 -35.77 13.84
N ASP A 64 11.49 -35.73 12.52
CA ASP A 64 10.98 -36.87 11.74
C ASP A 64 12.09 -37.49 10.86
N PHE A 65 13.36 -37.42 11.29
CA PHE A 65 14.50 -37.92 10.52
C PHE A 65 14.39 -39.44 10.26
N PRO A 66 14.36 -39.90 8.99
CA PRO A 66 13.95 -41.26 8.64
C PRO A 66 15.06 -42.32 8.83
N PHE A 67 16.27 -41.93 9.23
CA PHE A 67 17.39 -42.85 9.45
C PHE A 67 17.71 -42.99 10.94
N ASP A 68 17.94 -44.22 11.38
CA ASP A 68 18.27 -44.53 12.78
C ASP A 68 19.71 -44.13 13.10
N MET A 69 19.92 -42.84 13.40
CA MET A 69 21.21 -42.25 13.74
C MET A 69 21.03 -41.11 14.74
N ASP A 70 21.59 -41.29 15.94
CA ASP A 70 21.55 -40.26 16.99
C ASP A 70 22.41 -39.03 16.64
N LYS A 71 23.62 -39.26 16.12
CA LYS A 71 24.59 -38.21 15.80
C LYS A 71 25.48 -38.61 14.63
N LEU A 72 25.64 -37.72 13.66
CA LEU A 72 26.64 -37.80 12.61
C LEU A 72 28.00 -37.37 13.15
N GLN A 73 28.91 -38.32 13.36
CA GLN A 73 30.29 -38.08 13.76
C GLN A 73 31.08 -37.49 12.59
N CYS A 74 31.48 -36.24 12.76
CA CYS A 74 32.14 -35.44 11.74
C CYS A 74 33.55 -35.04 12.18
N ILE A 75 34.49 -35.10 11.25
CA ILE A 75 35.82 -34.52 11.34
C ILE A 75 35.89 -33.39 10.30
N LEU A 76 35.83 -32.14 10.77
CA LEU A 76 35.93 -30.95 9.94
C LEU A 76 37.39 -30.45 9.95
N HIS A 77 38.01 -30.37 8.77
CA HIS A 77 39.34 -29.79 8.59
C HIS A 77 39.22 -28.35 8.09
N VAL A 78 39.81 -27.39 8.81
CA VAL A 78 39.82 -25.96 8.47
C VAL A 78 41.27 -25.49 8.25
N PRO A 79 41.70 -25.26 6.99
CA PRO A 79 43.08 -24.85 6.70
C PRO A 79 43.48 -23.54 7.39
N GLY A 80 44.79 -23.35 7.61
CA GLY A 80 45.33 -22.09 8.14
C GLY A 80 45.02 -20.87 7.24
N THR A 81 44.89 -21.09 5.93
CA THR A 81 44.62 -20.07 4.90
C THR A 81 43.14 -19.70 4.74
N TYR A 82 42.24 -20.29 5.54
CA TYR A 82 40.82 -19.91 5.60
C TYR A 82 40.63 -18.58 6.33
N PRO A 83 39.72 -17.66 5.91
CA PRO A 83 38.75 -17.75 4.81
C PRO A 83 39.23 -17.21 3.45
N ALA A 84 40.51 -16.84 3.31
CA ALA A 84 41.01 -16.14 2.13
C ALA A 84 41.23 -17.06 0.91
N GLN A 85 41.86 -18.23 1.10
CA GLN A 85 42.17 -19.19 0.02
C GLN A 85 41.94 -20.65 0.41
N GLY A 86 42.03 -20.97 1.70
CA GLY A 86 41.84 -22.33 2.21
C GLY A 86 40.38 -22.78 2.16
N ARG A 87 40.14 -24.02 1.73
CA ARG A 87 38.81 -24.63 1.71
C ARG A 87 38.63 -25.60 2.88
N PRO A 88 37.57 -25.48 3.69
CA PRO A 88 37.27 -26.47 4.68
C PRO A 88 36.68 -27.73 4.03
N SER A 89 36.96 -28.89 4.60
CA SER A 89 36.43 -30.18 4.16
C SER A 89 35.96 -31.01 5.34
N ILE A 90 34.98 -31.88 5.13
CA ILE A 90 34.40 -32.71 6.19
C ILE A 90 34.53 -34.20 5.85
N LYS A 91 34.84 -35.01 6.86
CA LYS A 91 34.83 -36.47 6.78
C LYS A 91 33.87 -37.03 7.83
N VAL A 92 33.12 -38.07 7.46
CA VAL A 92 32.18 -38.76 8.35
C VAL A 92 32.81 -40.07 8.82
N THR A 93 32.76 -40.35 10.13
CA THR A 93 33.43 -41.53 10.73
C THR A 93 32.48 -42.54 11.37
N ASN A 94 31.17 -42.39 11.21
CA ASN A 94 30.16 -43.30 11.76
C ASN A 94 30.37 -44.76 11.29
N PRO A 95 30.69 -45.72 12.17
CA PRO A 95 30.95 -47.11 11.80
C PRO A 95 29.75 -47.85 11.22
N GLU A 96 28.53 -47.43 11.57
CA GLU A 96 27.26 -47.96 11.09
C GLU A 96 26.92 -47.54 9.65
N MET A 97 27.65 -46.55 9.10
CA MET A 97 27.42 -46.05 7.75
C MET A 97 28.35 -46.70 6.73
N GLY A 98 27.79 -47.17 5.61
CA GLY A 98 28.60 -47.64 4.48
C GLY A 98 29.46 -46.52 3.89
N SER A 99 30.66 -46.86 3.39
CA SER A 99 31.63 -45.89 2.84
C SER A 99 31.02 -44.99 1.76
N ALA A 100 30.13 -45.53 0.91
CA ALA A 100 29.45 -44.75 -0.12
C ALA A 100 28.58 -43.61 0.45
N PHE A 101 27.93 -43.80 1.61
CA PHE A 101 27.13 -42.76 2.25
C PHE A 101 28.01 -41.70 2.93
N GLN A 102 29.12 -42.14 3.56
CA GLN A 102 30.11 -41.24 4.14
C GLN A 102 30.73 -40.33 3.06
N GLU A 103 31.11 -40.92 1.92
CA GLU A 103 31.64 -40.19 0.76
C GLU A 103 30.59 -39.23 0.18
N ASN A 104 29.33 -39.65 0.05
CA ASN A 104 28.27 -38.79 -0.48
C ASN A 104 28.02 -37.55 0.39
N ILE A 105 28.09 -37.70 1.71
CA ILE A 105 27.96 -36.56 2.64
C ILE A 105 29.16 -35.62 2.54
N SER A 106 30.38 -36.17 2.44
CA SER A 106 31.58 -35.35 2.25
C SER A 106 31.53 -34.55 0.94
N ARG A 107 31.11 -35.19 -0.15
CA ARG A 107 30.93 -34.54 -1.46
C ARG A 107 29.80 -33.51 -1.42
N GLY A 108 28.68 -33.82 -0.76
CA GLY A 108 27.58 -32.88 -0.59
C GLY A 108 27.98 -31.63 0.18
N PHE A 109 28.86 -31.76 1.18
CA PHE A 109 29.44 -30.61 1.88
C PHE A 109 30.34 -29.77 0.97
N ASP A 110 31.21 -30.43 0.18
CA ASP A 110 32.05 -29.73 -0.80
C ASP A 110 31.19 -28.95 -1.82
N ASP A 111 30.10 -29.55 -2.33
CA ASP A 111 29.15 -28.90 -3.24
C ASP A 111 28.46 -27.67 -2.61
N ILE A 112 28.15 -27.72 -1.31
CA ILE A 112 27.59 -26.59 -0.55
C ILE A 112 28.62 -25.45 -0.45
N VAL A 113 29.88 -25.76 -0.14
CA VAL A 113 30.97 -24.76 -0.07
C VAL A 113 31.22 -24.15 -1.45
N ASP A 114 31.33 -24.99 -2.48
CA ASP A 114 31.46 -24.66 -3.89
C ASP A 114 30.39 -23.69 -4.40
N SER A 115 29.13 -24.05 -4.20
CA SER A 115 27.98 -23.26 -4.66
C SER A 115 27.92 -21.90 -3.95
N THR A 116 28.30 -21.84 -2.68
CA THR A 116 28.37 -20.59 -1.92
C THR A 116 29.49 -19.67 -2.43
N ILE A 117 30.66 -20.23 -2.73
CA ILE A 117 31.80 -19.47 -3.28
C ILE A 117 31.47 -18.97 -4.69
N ARG A 118 30.91 -19.81 -5.57
CA ARG A 118 30.54 -19.43 -6.95
C ARG A 118 29.46 -18.35 -7.01
N SER A 119 28.51 -18.37 -6.07
CA SER A 119 27.40 -17.40 -6.03
C SER A 119 27.79 -16.04 -5.45
N GLY A 120 29.05 -15.85 -5.00
CA GLY A 120 29.50 -14.60 -4.39
C GLY A 120 28.84 -14.30 -3.04
N SER A 121 28.21 -15.30 -2.42
CA SER A 121 27.56 -15.18 -1.12
C SER A 121 28.60 -15.30 0.01
N ARG A 122 28.41 -14.56 1.11
CA ARG A 122 29.29 -14.61 2.29
C ARG A 122 29.05 -15.91 3.07
N GLY A 123 29.70 -17.00 2.65
CA GLY A 123 29.68 -18.28 3.34
C GLY A 123 30.48 -18.26 4.64
N THR A 124 29.90 -18.78 5.73
CA THR A 124 30.60 -19.02 7.00
C THR A 124 30.57 -20.51 7.34
N LEU A 125 31.54 -20.98 8.13
CA LEU A 125 31.62 -22.39 8.58
C LEU A 125 30.30 -22.86 9.19
N LEU A 126 29.68 -22.02 10.03
CA LEU A 126 28.40 -22.33 10.67
C LEU A 126 27.25 -22.41 9.65
N SER A 127 27.25 -21.52 8.64
CA SER A 127 26.23 -21.52 7.59
C SER A 127 26.31 -22.79 6.72
N TRP A 128 27.52 -23.22 6.37
CA TRP A 128 27.72 -24.46 5.62
C TRP A 128 27.28 -25.69 6.42
N MET A 129 27.57 -25.70 7.73
CA MET A 129 27.13 -26.79 8.60
C MET A 129 25.61 -26.87 8.76
N ASN A 130 24.94 -25.72 8.87
CA ASN A 130 23.48 -25.66 8.84
C ASN A 130 22.89 -26.15 7.52
N SER A 131 23.55 -25.83 6.42
CA SER A 131 23.09 -26.29 5.11
C SER A 131 23.30 -27.79 4.93
N LEU A 132 24.36 -28.36 5.51
CA LEU A 132 24.60 -29.81 5.48
C LEU A 132 23.49 -30.54 6.22
N ASP A 133 23.18 -30.11 7.45
CA ASP A 133 22.13 -30.69 8.30
C ASP A 133 20.75 -30.68 7.60
N ARG A 134 20.36 -29.55 7.01
CA ARG A 134 19.10 -29.44 6.24
C ARG A 134 19.03 -30.32 5.00
N HIS A 135 20.17 -30.69 4.43
CA HIS A 135 20.24 -31.52 3.24
C HIS A 135 20.65 -32.96 3.56
N LEU A 136 20.83 -33.32 4.83
CA LEU A 136 21.35 -34.61 5.24
C LEU A 136 20.43 -35.76 4.78
N GLU A 137 19.12 -35.60 4.91
CA GLU A 137 18.13 -36.57 4.42
C GLU A 137 18.27 -36.81 2.90
N ARG A 138 18.42 -35.72 2.13
CA ARG A 138 18.62 -35.82 0.68
C ARG A 138 19.94 -36.52 0.36
N LEU A 139 21.02 -36.20 1.07
CA LEU A 139 22.34 -36.80 0.84
C LEU A 139 22.37 -38.29 1.22
N LEU A 140 21.53 -38.71 2.17
CA LEU A 140 21.41 -40.14 2.53
C LEU A 140 20.47 -40.92 1.61
N THR A 141 19.49 -40.27 0.98
CA THR A 141 18.56 -40.90 0.03
C THR A 141 19.06 -40.92 -1.41
N THR A 142 19.88 -39.94 -1.79
CA THR A 142 20.34 -39.75 -3.18
C THR A 142 21.68 -40.44 -3.40
N THR A 143 21.72 -41.77 -3.34
CA THR A 143 22.87 -42.54 -3.83
C THR A 143 22.75 -42.72 -5.33
N GLU A 144 22.98 -41.67 -6.11
CA GLU A 144 23.31 -41.86 -7.52
C GLU A 144 24.68 -42.56 -7.55
N ARG A 145 24.65 -43.89 -7.78
CA ARG A 145 25.86 -44.67 -8.02
C ARG A 145 26.61 -43.99 -9.16
N GLY A 146 27.78 -43.42 -8.86
CA GLY A 146 28.69 -42.94 -9.89
C GLY A 146 28.92 -44.07 -10.92
N PRO A 147 29.07 -43.74 -12.22
CA PRO A 147 29.06 -44.74 -13.28
C PRO A 147 30.20 -45.75 -13.06
N THR A 148 29.84 -46.97 -12.64
CA THR A 148 30.79 -48.09 -12.62
C THR A 148 31.05 -48.48 -14.07
N LEU A 149 32.25 -48.18 -14.58
CA LEU A 149 32.71 -48.63 -15.89
C LEU A 149 32.78 -50.16 -15.91
N LYS A 150 31.72 -50.81 -16.43
CA LYS A 150 31.75 -52.23 -16.79
C LYS A 150 32.38 -52.35 -18.17
N PHE A 151 33.64 -52.79 -18.22
CA PHE A 151 34.26 -53.20 -19.47
C PHE A 151 33.65 -54.53 -19.91
N VAL A 152 32.83 -54.48 -20.95
CA VAL A 152 32.33 -55.68 -21.65
C VAL A 152 33.15 -55.84 -22.93
N PRO A 153 33.80 -57.00 -23.17
CA PRO A 153 34.52 -57.24 -24.42
C PRO A 153 33.55 -57.29 -25.59
N ASN A 154 33.86 -56.55 -26.65
CA ASN A 154 33.04 -56.43 -27.85
C ASN A 154 33.25 -57.66 -28.77
N VAL A 155 32.22 -58.47 -28.95
CA VAL A 155 32.17 -59.52 -29.99
C VAL A 155 30.94 -59.25 -30.85
N GLY A 156 31.18 -59.07 -32.15
CA GLY A 156 30.29 -58.37 -33.06
C GLY A 156 29.10 -59.13 -33.65
N SER A 157 28.24 -58.31 -34.25
CA SER A 157 27.46 -58.52 -35.49
C SER A 157 26.50 -59.71 -35.58
N LYS A 158 25.19 -59.41 -35.71
CA LYS A 158 24.39 -59.74 -36.91
C LYS A 158 22.99 -59.10 -36.90
N GLU A 159 22.63 -58.59 -38.07
CA GLU A 159 21.29 -58.17 -38.49
C GLU A 159 20.30 -59.36 -38.54
N GLN A 160 19.00 -59.10 -38.35
CA GLN A 160 17.91 -59.66 -39.19
C GLN A 160 16.50 -59.14 -38.83
N SER A 161 15.91 -58.45 -39.81
CA SER A 161 14.56 -58.59 -40.43
C SER A 161 13.24 -58.64 -39.64
N GLU A 162 12.29 -57.90 -40.24
CA GLU A 162 10.83 -57.83 -40.12
C GLU A 162 10.10 -59.19 -40.13
N GLU A 163 8.94 -59.30 -39.46
CA GLU A 163 7.62 -59.48 -40.11
C GLU A 163 6.45 -59.63 -39.12
N GLN A 164 5.27 -59.30 -39.65
CA GLN A 164 3.97 -58.99 -39.05
C GLN A 164 3.15 -60.22 -38.61
N LYS A 165 2.15 -60.02 -37.72
CA LYS A 165 0.82 -60.69 -37.76
C LYS A 165 -0.28 -59.82 -37.09
N LEU A 166 -1.24 -59.35 -37.90
CA LEU A 166 -2.65 -59.10 -37.51
C LEU A 166 -3.33 -60.47 -37.25
N VAL A 167 -4.45 -60.67 -36.53
CA VAL A 167 -5.78 -60.04 -36.53
C VAL A 167 -6.60 -60.65 -35.37
N SER A 168 -7.61 -59.96 -34.81
CA SER A 168 -8.99 -60.48 -34.60
C SER A 168 -9.94 -59.41 -34.03
N ASN A 169 -11.01 -59.15 -34.77
CA ASN A 169 -12.12 -58.22 -34.49
C ASN A 169 -13.31 -58.97 -33.86
N MET A 170 -14.19 -58.25 -33.14
CA MET A 170 -15.63 -58.06 -33.46
C MET A 170 -16.46 -57.68 -32.21
N SER A 171 -17.17 -56.55 -32.27
CA SER A 171 -18.65 -56.54 -32.40
C SER A 171 -19.19 -55.11 -32.53
N ALA A 172 -20.18 -54.98 -33.41
CA ALA A 172 -20.81 -53.75 -33.89
C ALA A 172 -22.11 -53.43 -33.13
N LEU A 173 -22.60 -52.19 -33.27
CA LEU A 173 -23.98 -51.87 -33.67
C LEU A 173 -24.10 -50.38 -34.04
N ALA A 174 -24.81 -50.13 -35.14
CA ALA A 174 -24.94 -48.86 -35.86
C ALA A 174 -26.32 -48.24 -35.65
N VAL A 175 -26.46 -46.92 -35.84
CA VAL A 175 -27.60 -46.30 -36.56
C VAL A 175 -27.14 -45.06 -37.33
N SER A 176 -27.58 -45.01 -38.58
CA SER A 176 -27.30 -44.03 -39.64
C SER A 176 -28.25 -42.82 -39.58
N SER A 177 -27.85 -41.67 -40.13
CA SER A 177 -28.66 -40.89 -41.08
C SER A 177 -27.90 -39.64 -41.56
N GLY A 178 -27.66 -39.56 -42.87
CA GLY A 178 -26.98 -38.44 -43.52
C GLY A 178 -27.90 -37.27 -43.86
N LYS A 179 -27.28 -36.10 -44.09
CA LYS A 179 -27.85 -35.03 -44.92
C LYS A 179 -26.74 -34.21 -45.59
N LYS A 180 -26.94 -33.96 -46.88
CA LYS A 180 -26.09 -33.26 -47.84
C LYS A 180 -25.87 -31.78 -47.45
N THR A 181 -24.66 -31.25 -47.71
CA THR A 181 -24.36 -29.81 -47.70
C THR A 181 -23.78 -29.37 -49.04
N TYR A 182 -24.28 -28.23 -49.53
CA TYR A 182 -23.87 -27.51 -50.74
C TYR A 182 -22.48 -26.87 -50.58
N PRO A 183 -21.74 -26.63 -51.68
CA PRO A 183 -20.44 -25.95 -51.63
C PRO A 183 -20.60 -24.43 -51.65
N ALA A 184 -19.85 -23.74 -50.78
CA ALA A 184 -19.65 -22.28 -50.80
C ALA A 184 -18.14 -21.99 -51.03
N PRO A 185 -17.81 -20.81 -51.58
CA PRO A 185 -16.77 -20.64 -52.60
C PRO A 185 -15.34 -20.48 -52.06
N VAL A 186 -14.39 -20.86 -52.92
CA VAL A 186 -12.94 -20.78 -52.73
C VAL A 186 -12.49 -19.31 -52.79
N GLU A 187 -12.04 -18.75 -51.67
CA GLU A 187 -11.29 -17.49 -51.65
C GLU A 187 -9.79 -17.73 -51.85
N LYS A 188 -9.19 -16.87 -52.67
CA LYS A 188 -7.80 -16.93 -53.14
C LYS A 188 -6.84 -16.62 -51.99
N VAL A 189 -5.96 -17.56 -51.68
CA VAL A 189 -4.88 -17.40 -50.70
C VAL A 189 -3.73 -16.60 -51.32
N SER A 190 -3.46 -15.41 -50.78
CA SER A 190 -2.20 -14.69 -50.99
C SER A 190 -1.05 -15.37 -50.22
N PRO A 191 0.19 -15.36 -50.75
CA PRO A 191 1.29 -16.13 -50.16
C PRO A 191 1.73 -15.54 -48.82
N LYS A 192 1.53 -16.31 -47.75
CA LYS A 192 2.01 -16.01 -46.38
C LYS A 192 3.51 -16.32 -46.30
N PRO A 193 4.33 -15.50 -45.60
CA PRO A 193 5.76 -15.76 -45.42
C PRO A 193 6.02 -17.14 -44.77
N PRO A 194 7.15 -17.80 -45.07
CA PRO A 194 7.43 -19.15 -44.58
C PRO A 194 7.45 -19.18 -43.06
N ALA A 195 6.65 -20.08 -42.47
CA ALA A 195 6.60 -20.27 -41.03
C ALA A 195 7.97 -20.76 -40.52
N PRO A 196 8.42 -20.30 -39.34
CA PRO A 196 9.65 -20.79 -38.73
C PRO A 196 9.59 -22.31 -38.52
N VAL A 197 10.59 -23.02 -39.03
CA VAL A 197 10.70 -24.48 -38.85
C VAL A 197 11.40 -24.74 -37.52
N TYR A 198 10.65 -25.22 -36.54
CA TYR A 198 11.17 -25.59 -35.22
C TYR A 198 11.71 -27.01 -35.19
N THR A 199 12.80 -27.22 -34.45
CA THR A 199 13.42 -28.54 -34.25
C THR A 199 12.52 -29.46 -33.41
N ALA A 200 12.74 -30.78 -33.48
CA ALA A 200 11.97 -31.75 -32.70
C ALA A 200 12.19 -31.59 -31.18
N GLU A 201 13.40 -31.20 -30.78
CA GLU A 201 13.75 -30.97 -29.38
C GLU A 201 13.05 -29.73 -28.80
N GLU A 202 13.00 -28.63 -29.56
CA GLU A 202 12.28 -27.42 -29.16
C GLU A 202 10.78 -27.67 -29.00
N LYS A 203 10.18 -28.47 -29.90
CA LYS A 203 8.77 -28.87 -29.80
C LYS A 203 8.50 -29.71 -28.54
N ALA A 204 9.40 -30.65 -28.21
CA ALA A 204 9.26 -31.47 -27.00
C ALA A 204 9.41 -30.64 -25.71
N GLN A 205 10.30 -29.65 -25.69
CA GLN A 205 10.44 -28.73 -24.55
C GLN A 205 9.21 -27.82 -24.41
N ALA A 206 8.68 -27.31 -25.52
CA ALA A 206 7.45 -26.51 -25.54
C ALA A 206 6.26 -27.31 -24.99
N GLU A 207 6.07 -28.56 -25.43
CA GLU A 207 5.00 -29.43 -24.94
C GLU A 207 5.10 -29.68 -23.43
N LYS A 208 6.31 -29.99 -22.93
CA LYS A 208 6.55 -30.15 -21.48
C LYS A 208 6.19 -28.89 -20.71
N ARG A 209 6.62 -27.72 -21.20
CA ARG A 209 6.35 -26.43 -20.53
C ARG A 209 4.86 -26.10 -20.56
N ARG A 210 4.19 -26.28 -21.70
CA ARG A 210 2.74 -26.12 -21.84
C ARG A 210 1.97 -27.01 -20.87
N ALA A 211 2.36 -28.28 -20.73
CA ALA A 211 1.71 -29.21 -19.81
C ALA A 211 1.85 -28.77 -18.34
N VAL A 212 3.04 -28.34 -17.92
CA VAL A 212 3.29 -27.85 -16.55
C VAL A 212 2.49 -26.58 -16.27
N GLU A 213 2.53 -25.59 -17.18
CA GLU A 213 1.89 -24.29 -16.95
C GLU A 213 0.36 -24.35 -17.06
N THR A 214 -0.20 -25.15 -17.97
CA THR A 214 -1.65 -25.36 -18.04
C THR A 214 -2.17 -26.14 -16.83
N LYS A 215 -1.42 -27.12 -16.31
CA LYS A 215 -1.74 -27.81 -15.04
C LYS A 215 -1.69 -26.86 -13.85
N GLN A 216 -0.73 -25.93 -13.83
CA GLN A 216 -0.65 -24.90 -12.80
C GLN A 216 -1.82 -23.92 -12.89
N LEU A 217 -2.22 -23.51 -14.10
CA LEU A 217 -3.36 -22.65 -14.34
C LEU A 217 -4.66 -23.31 -13.84
N ASP A 218 -4.87 -24.58 -14.18
CA ASP A 218 -6.02 -25.39 -13.75
C ASP A 218 -6.03 -25.61 -12.22
N ALA A 219 -4.89 -25.95 -11.62
CA ALA A 219 -4.79 -26.15 -10.18
C ALA A 219 -5.09 -24.88 -9.35
N ARG A 220 -4.78 -23.69 -9.89
CA ARG A 220 -4.98 -22.41 -9.20
C ARG A 220 -6.35 -21.79 -9.46
N LEU A 221 -6.84 -21.85 -10.69
CA LEU A 221 -8.05 -21.15 -11.13
C LEU A 221 -9.25 -22.10 -11.29
N GLY A 222 -9.04 -23.42 -11.34
CA GLY A 222 -10.09 -24.42 -11.54
C GLY A 222 -11.17 -24.46 -10.46
N ARG A 223 -10.89 -23.93 -9.27
CA ARG A 223 -11.86 -23.83 -8.16
C ARG A 223 -12.68 -22.53 -8.19
N LEU A 224 -12.37 -21.59 -9.08
CA LEU A 224 -13.06 -20.30 -9.15
C LEU A 224 -14.37 -20.41 -9.93
N PRO A 225 -15.43 -19.67 -9.51
CA PRO A 225 -16.64 -19.57 -10.29
C PRO A 225 -16.33 -18.93 -11.65
N LEU A 226 -16.95 -19.44 -12.73
CA LEU A 226 -16.77 -19.01 -14.12
C LEU A 226 -15.46 -19.44 -14.81
N PHE A 227 -14.60 -20.24 -14.16
CA PHE A 227 -13.51 -20.91 -14.88
C PHE A 227 -14.04 -22.06 -15.72
N GLN A 228 -13.68 -22.11 -17.00
CA GLN A 228 -14.03 -23.22 -17.90
C GLN A 228 -12.83 -23.58 -18.77
N LYS A 229 -12.58 -24.88 -18.90
CA LYS A 229 -11.56 -25.44 -19.79
C LYS A 229 -12.26 -26.05 -21.00
N SER A 230 -11.83 -25.69 -22.21
CA SER A 230 -12.33 -26.36 -23.42
C SER A 230 -11.83 -27.80 -23.51
N ASN A 231 -12.65 -28.69 -24.07
CA ASN A 231 -12.31 -30.08 -24.34
C ASN A 231 -11.04 -30.22 -25.21
N ASP A 232 -10.79 -29.25 -26.07
CA ASP A 232 -9.61 -29.22 -26.96
C ASP A 232 -8.31 -28.85 -26.23
N GLY A 233 -8.39 -28.40 -24.97
CA GLY A 233 -7.22 -27.96 -24.18
C GLY A 233 -6.49 -26.71 -24.69
N LEU A 234 -7.04 -26.06 -25.72
CA LEU A 234 -6.46 -24.87 -26.37
C LEU A 234 -7.05 -23.55 -25.85
N SER A 235 -8.21 -23.57 -25.20
CA SER A 235 -8.86 -22.36 -24.69
C SER A 235 -9.34 -22.51 -23.25
N PHE A 236 -9.12 -21.46 -22.48
CA PHE A 236 -9.46 -21.36 -21.05
C PHE A 236 -10.27 -20.08 -20.85
N VAL A 237 -11.49 -20.20 -20.33
CA VAL A 237 -12.27 -19.06 -19.84
C VAL A 237 -11.85 -18.82 -18.40
N ILE A 238 -11.29 -17.65 -18.14
CA ILE A 238 -10.67 -17.30 -16.88
C ILE A 238 -11.44 -16.12 -16.26
N PRO A 239 -11.92 -16.23 -15.01
CA PRO A 239 -12.49 -15.09 -14.31
C PRO A 239 -11.40 -14.08 -14.00
N ILE A 240 -11.66 -12.81 -14.31
CA ILE A 240 -10.74 -11.72 -14.02
C ILE A 240 -11.42 -10.62 -13.21
N GLN A 241 -10.64 -10.00 -12.33
CA GLN A 241 -11.04 -8.82 -11.60
C GLN A 241 -10.02 -7.71 -11.83
N PRO A 242 -10.30 -6.75 -12.72
CA PRO A 242 -9.39 -5.65 -12.97
C PRO A 242 -9.16 -4.82 -11.70
N THR A 243 -7.91 -4.56 -11.35
CA THR A 243 -7.58 -3.90 -10.07
C THR A 243 -7.88 -2.40 -10.04
N LYS A 244 -8.00 -1.76 -11.22
CA LYS A 244 -8.21 -0.31 -11.37
C LYS A 244 -9.43 0.00 -12.24
N ILE A 245 -10.61 -0.42 -11.78
CA ILE A 245 -11.88 -0.26 -12.52
C ILE A 245 -12.17 1.21 -12.87
N ASP A 246 -11.85 2.14 -11.96
CA ASP A 246 -12.10 3.58 -12.17
C ASP A 246 -11.30 4.19 -13.34
N ARG A 247 -10.15 3.57 -13.69
CA ARG A 247 -9.30 3.99 -14.80
C ARG A 247 -9.61 3.28 -16.12
N LEU A 248 -10.54 2.33 -16.11
CA LEU A 248 -10.99 1.66 -17.32
C LEU A 248 -12.07 2.49 -18.03
N PRO A 249 -12.05 2.50 -19.37
CA PRO A 249 -13.19 2.94 -20.17
C PRO A 249 -14.47 2.22 -19.75
N ILE A 250 -15.62 2.90 -19.86
CA ILE A 250 -16.93 2.39 -19.41
C ILE A 250 -17.23 1.02 -20.03
N SER A 251 -16.85 0.81 -21.29
CA SER A 251 -16.99 -0.46 -22.02
C SER A 251 -16.30 -1.62 -21.31
N LEU A 252 -15.13 -1.41 -20.69
CA LEU A 252 -14.29 -2.46 -20.08
C LEU A 252 -14.54 -2.68 -18.58
N ARG A 253 -15.39 -1.87 -17.94
CA ARG A 253 -15.67 -1.99 -16.49
C ARG A 253 -16.52 -3.21 -16.15
N SER A 254 -17.28 -3.74 -17.11
CA SER A 254 -18.15 -4.90 -16.95
C SER A 254 -17.47 -6.24 -17.24
N VAL A 255 -16.18 -6.27 -17.65
CA VAL A 255 -15.46 -7.52 -17.91
C VAL A 255 -15.36 -8.34 -16.63
N LYS A 256 -15.88 -9.57 -16.68
CA LYS A 256 -15.74 -10.56 -15.60
C LYS A 256 -14.94 -11.78 -16.02
N THR A 257 -14.88 -12.08 -17.32
CA THR A 257 -14.21 -13.26 -17.87
C THR A 257 -13.39 -12.91 -19.09
N VAL A 258 -12.31 -13.66 -19.29
CA VAL A 258 -11.42 -13.55 -20.44
C VAL A 258 -11.14 -14.94 -21.00
N LYS A 259 -11.17 -15.06 -22.32
CA LYS A 259 -10.80 -16.29 -23.02
C LYS A 259 -9.31 -16.24 -23.36
N LEU A 260 -8.51 -17.03 -22.65
CA LEU A 260 -7.08 -17.25 -22.94
C LEU A 260 -6.93 -18.41 -23.91
N LEU A 261 -6.26 -18.17 -25.04
CA LEU A 261 -5.90 -19.18 -26.03
C LEU A 261 -4.44 -19.56 -25.83
N VAL A 262 -4.19 -20.85 -25.59
CA VAL A 262 -2.85 -21.42 -25.38
C VAL A 262 -2.57 -22.39 -26.53
N PRO A 263 -1.82 -21.98 -27.57
CA PRO A 263 -1.48 -22.81 -28.72
C PRO A 263 -0.77 -24.10 -28.32
N SER A 264 -0.81 -25.11 -29.20
CA SER A 264 -0.13 -26.40 -28.98
C SER A 264 1.40 -26.23 -28.88
N LEU A 265 1.95 -25.25 -29.59
CA LEU A 265 3.38 -24.95 -29.61
C LEU A 265 3.81 -23.88 -28.57
N TYR A 266 2.99 -23.60 -27.55
CA TYR A 266 3.40 -22.68 -26.47
C TYR A 266 4.67 -23.18 -25.75
N PRO A 267 5.71 -22.35 -25.52
CA PRO A 267 5.76 -20.89 -25.68
C PRO A 267 6.35 -20.39 -27.03
N LEU A 268 6.66 -21.28 -27.97
CA LEU A 268 7.16 -20.90 -29.31
C LEU A 268 6.12 -20.06 -30.06
N GLU A 269 4.84 -20.46 -29.95
CA GLU A 269 3.70 -19.63 -30.30
C GLU A 269 3.12 -18.97 -29.03
N PRO A 270 3.05 -17.62 -28.96
CA PRO A 270 2.57 -16.92 -27.78
C PRO A 270 1.07 -17.15 -27.57
N SER A 271 0.64 -17.15 -26.32
CA SER A 271 -0.79 -17.20 -25.98
C SER A 271 -1.48 -15.89 -26.32
N THR A 272 -2.74 -15.96 -26.75
CA THR A 272 -3.54 -14.78 -27.06
C THR A 272 -4.73 -14.68 -26.12
N VAL A 273 -5.26 -13.48 -25.97
CA VAL A 273 -6.35 -13.17 -25.05
C VAL A 273 -7.49 -12.56 -25.84
N HIS A 274 -8.71 -12.96 -25.52
CA HIS A 274 -9.94 -12.38 -26.06
C HIS A 274 -10.92 -12.02 -24.94
N LEU A 275 -11.43 -10.79 -24.92
CA LEU A 275 -12.36 -10.32 -23.90
C LEU A 275 -13.79 -10.80 -24.24
N GLN A 276 -14.43 -11.56 -23.34
CA GLN A 276 -15.77 -12.08 -23.61
C GLN A 276 -16.85 -11.01 -23.36
N GLY A 277 -17.76 -10.85 -24.33
CA GLY A 277 -18.93 -9.98 -24.22
C GLY A 277 -18.67 -8.50 -24.47
N ILE A 278 -17.53 -8.15 -25.10
CA ILE A 278 -17.17 -6.76 -25.41
C ILE A 278 -16.56 -6.64 -26.80
N ASP A 279 -17.40 -6.25 -27.77
CA ASP A 279 -16.98 -5.91 -29.13
C ASP A 279 -16.69 -4.40 -29.28
N SER A 280 -15.96 -3.83 -28.31
CA SER A 280 -15.60 -2.40 -28.31
C SER A 280 -14.20 -2.16 -28.88
N PRO A 281 -13.92 -0.97 -29.47
CA PRO A 281 -12.57 -0.62 -29.91
C PRO A 281 -11.57 -0.64 -28.74
N GLU A 282 -12.00 -0.30 -27.53
CA GLU A 282 -11.13 -0.39 -26.35
C GLU A 282 -10.80 -1.85 -25.99
N GLY A 283 -11.73 -2.78 -26.22
CA GLY A 283 -11.48 -4.21 -26.06
C GLY A 283 -10.43 -4.73 -27.03
N ARG A 284 -10.53 -4.38 -28.31
CA ARG A 284 -9.52 -4.73 -29.32
C ARG A 284 -8.16 -4.09 -29.00
N ALA A 285 -8.16 -2.88 -28.45
CA ALA A 285 -6.93 -2.21 -28.01
C ALA A 285 -6.25 -2.99 -26.88
N VAL A 286 -7.03 -3.55 -25.95
CA VAL A 286 -6.50 -4.43 -24.88
C VAL A 286 -5.85 -5.68 -25.46
N GLU A 287 -6.51 -6.35 -26.39
CA GLU A 287 -6.01 -7.59 -27.03
C GLU A 287 -4.73 -7.35 -27.85
N ALA A 288 -4.71 -6.27 -28.62
CA ALA A 288 -3.53 -5.85 -29.39
C ALA A 288 -2.36 -5.46 -28.46
N GLY A 289 -2.64 -4.66 -27.42
CA GLY A 289 -1.63 -4.25 -26.44
C GLY A 289 -1.06 -5.41 -25.63
N PHE A 290 -1.90 -6.39 -25.27
CA PHE A 290 -1.45 -7.60 -24.60
C PHE A 290 -0.56 -8.46 -25.52
N SER A 291 -0.94 -8.62 -26.79
CA SER A 291 -0.14 -9.36 -27.77
C SER A 291 1.22 -8.71 -28.01
N GLN A 292 1.26 -7.37 -28.16
CA GLN A 292 2.52 -6.61 -28.29
C GLN A 292 3.41 -6.74 -27.05
N TRP A 293 2.81 -6.72 -25.84
CA TRP A 293 3.57 -6.86 -24.60
C TRP A 293 4.18 -8.26 -24.45
N LEU A 294 3.52 -9.32 -24.94
CA LEU A 294 4.05 -10.68 -24.90
C LEU A 294 5.29 -10.87 -25.78
N GLU A 295 5.43 -10.12 -26.88
CA GLU A 295 6.61 -10.21 -27.74
C GLU A 295 7.92 -9.91 -26.97
N GLY A 296 7.86 -8.98 -26.01
CA GLY A 296 8.98 -8.63 -25.13
C GLY A 296 9.07 -9.42 -23.82
N ASN A 297 8.10 -10.31 -23.53
CA ASN A 297 7.96 -10.98 -22.23
C ASN A 297 7.67 -12.49 -22.33
N LYS A 298 8.27 -13.16 -23.32
CA LYS A 298 8.05 -14.60 -23.62
C LYS A 298 8.46 -15.55 -22.48
N GLN A 299 9.32 -15.10 -21.57
CA GLN A 299 9.79 -15.88 -20.43
C GLN A 299 8.74 -16.07 -19.32
N LEU A 300 7.69 -15.25 -19.26
CA LEU A 300 6.69 -15.28 -18.19
C LEU A 300 5.71 -16.44 -18.34
N ASN A 301 5.33 -17.05 -17.20
CA ASN A 301 4.35 -18.14 -17.18
C ASN A 301 2.90 -17.66 -17.38
N LEU A 302 2.00 -18.54 -17.84
CA LEU A 302 0.59 -18.24 -18.14
C LEU A 302 -0.14 -17.52 -16.99
N VAL A 303 0.08 -17.94 -15.74
CA VAL A 303 -0.55 -17.32 -14.56
C VAL A 303 -0.05 -15.88 -14.38
N SER A 304 1.24 -15.63 -14.58
CA SER A 304 1.82 -14.28 -14.49
C SER A 304 1.33 -13.38 -15.62
N GLN A 305 1.14 -13.92 -16.83
CA GLN A 305 0.57 -13.19 -17.96
C GLN A 305 -0.87 -12.74 -17.66
N VAL A 306 -1.71 -13.63 -17.11
CA VAL A 306 -3.07 -13.30 -16.68
C VAL A 306 -3.07 -12.26 -15.54
N ASN A 307 -2.20 -12.41 -14.54
CA ASN A 307 -2.07 -11.43 -13.45
C ASN A 307 -1.60 -10.06 -13.95
N TYR A 308 -0.72 -10.03 -14.96
CA TYR A 308 -0.26 -8.78 -15.56
C TYR A 308 -1.37 -8.10 -16.36
N LEU A 309 -2.13 -8.86 -17.15
CA LEU A 309 -3.31 -8.39 -17.87
C LEU A 309 -4.30 -7.72 -16.91
N THR A 310 -4.70 -8.41 -15.84
CA THR A 310 -5.68 -7.90 -14.86
C THR A 310 -5.20 -6.63 -14.14
N SER A 311 -3.89 -6.53 -13.88
CA SER A 311 -3.28 -5.37 -13.22
C SER A 311 -3.09 -4.16 -14.13
N ASN A 312 -2.87 -4.40 -15.44
CA ASN A 312 -2.48 -3.38 -16.40
C ASN A 312 -3.50 -3.17 -17.54
N MET A 313 -4.72 -3.71 -17.44
CA MET A 313 -5.76 -3.58 -18.48
C MET A 313 -6.04 -2.12 -18.88
N HIS A 314 -5.97 -1.19 -17.93
CA HIS A 314 -6.10 0.26 -18.16
C HIS A 314 -4.99 0.89 -19.03
N LYS A 315 -3.80 0.27 -19.09
CA LYS A 315 -2.73 0.68 -20.00
C LYS A 315 -2.98 0.12 -21.39
N PHE A 316 -3.36 -1.15 -21.47
CA PHE A 316 -3.65 -1.82 -22.75
C PHE A 316 -4.86 -1.21 -23.47
N ALA A 317 -5.86 -0.72 -22.74
CA ALA A 317 -7.00 -0.02 -23.31
C ALA A 317 -6.63 1.28 -24.06
N LYS A 318 -5.41 1.80 -23.88
CA LYS A 318 -4.90 3.00 -24.57
C LYS A 318 -4.01 2.68 -25.77
N THR A 319 -3.85 1.39 -26.10
CA THR A 319 -3.01 0.98 -27.23
C THR A 319 -3.64 1.48 -28.53
N PRO A 320 -2.89 2.21 -29.38
CA PRO A 320 -3.42 2.66 -30.65
C PRO A 320 -3.71 1.45 -31.55
N LEU A 321 -4.95 1.34 -32.02
CA LEU A 321 -5.31 0.34 -33.03
C LEU A 321 -4.75 0.79 -34.37
N LYS A 322 -3.90 -0.05 -34.99
CA LYS A 322 -3.46 0.17 -36.37
C LYS A 322 -4.70 0.08 -37.27
N ALA A 323 -5.04 1.16 -37.98
CA ALA A 323 -6.12 1.15 -38.95
C ALA A 323 -5.82 0.10 -40.04
N PRO A 324 -6.82 -0.66 -40.53
CA PRO A 324 -6.63 -1.54 -41.67
C PRO A 324 -6.22 -0.69 -42.88
N GLU A 325 -5.07 -1.05 -43.45
CA GLU A 325 -4.55 -0.48 -44.69
C GLU A 325 -5.53 -0.81 -45.84
N PRO A 326 -6.02 0.17 -46.61
CA PRO A 326 -6.92 -0.11 -47.72
C PRO A 326 -6.16 -0.93 -48.78
N ALA A 327 -6.74 -2.08 -49.16
CA ALA A 327 -6.20 -2.94 -50.21
C ALA A 327 -6.09 -2.17 -51.55
N PRO A 328 -5.01 -2.38 -52.34
CA PRO A 328 -4.88 -1.78 -53.66
C PRO A 328 -5.92 -2.36 -54.60
N ALA A 329 -6.74 -1.49 -55.19
CA ALA A 329 -7.69 -1.86 -56.24
C ALA A 329 -6.95 -2.21 -57.54
N PRO A 330 -7.38 -3.24 -58.31
CA PRO A 330 -6.82 -3.52 -59.61
C PRO A 330 -7.33 -2.51 -60.65
N ALA A 331 -6.43 -2.09 -61.53
CA ALA A 331 -6.71 -1.23 -62.68
C ALA A 331 -7.56 -1.94 -63.73
N VAL A 332 -8.63 -1.28 -64.20
CA VAL A 332 -9.15 -1.40 -65.57
C VAL A 332 -9.75 -0.07 -66.01
N SER A 333 -9.51 0.24 -67.28
CA SER A 333 -9.64 1.52 -67.96
C SER A 333 -11.07 1.92 -68.33
N ASP A 334 -11.22 3.25 -68.50
CA ASP A 334 -12.16 4.02 -69.31
C ASP A 334 -13.68 3.86 -69.12
N VAL A 335 -14.34 4.99 -68.75
CA VAL A 335 -15.19 5.80 -69.64
C VAL A 335 -15.83 6.98 -68.86
N ILE A 336 -15.38 8.20 -69.18
CA ILE A 336 -16.12 9.47 -69.44
C ILE A 336 -17.19 9.96 -68.43
N VAL A 337 -16.78 10.93 -67.58
CA VAL A 337 -17.27 12.34 -67.37
C VAL A 337 -18.73 12.64 -67.80
N PRO A 338 -19.61 13.36 -67.04
CA PRO A 338 -19.31 14.74 -66.65
C PRO A 338 -19.90 15.37 -65.35
N SER A 339 -19.02 16.15 -64.70
CA SER A 339 -19.11 17.57 -64.32
C SER A 339 -20.08 18.11 -63.25
N GLU A 340 -19.43 18.70 -62.23
CA GLU A 340 -19.63 20.08 -61.70
C GLU A 340 -20.82 20.42 -60.77
N PRO A 341 -20.72 21.50 -59.94
CA PRO A 341 -19.54 22.09 -59.29
C PRO A 341 -19.76 22.46 -57.79
N PRO A 342 -18.72 22.97 -57.10
CA PRO A 342 -18.68 23.26 -55.67
C PRO A 342 -18.80 24.77 -55.34
N SER A 343 -18.80 25.14 -54.06
CA SER A 343 -18.42 26.50 -53.63
C SER A 343 -17.80 26.51 -52.22
N GLN A 344 -16.46 26.50 -52.24
CA GLN A 344 -15.54 27.48 -51.63
C GLN A 344 -15.86 28.15 -50.27
N ALA A 345 -15.03 27.80 -49.28
CA ALA A 345 -13.83 28.53 -48.82
C ALA A 345 -13.91 29.83 -47.99
N GLU A 346 -13.03 29.83 -46.98
CA GLU A 346 -12.28 30.95 -46.36
C GLU A 346 -13.07 31.94 -45.49
N GLY A 347 -12.62 32.40 -44.32
CA GLY A 347 -11.34 32.32 -43.62
C GLY A 347 -11.29 33.48 -42.60
N VAL A 348 -10.20 33.54 -41.84
CA VAL A 348 -9.72 34.66 -40.98
C VAL A 348 -9.93 34.53 -39.47
N THR A 349 -8.76 34.48 -38.82
CA THR A 349 -8.36 34.55 -37.42
C THR A 349 -8.64 35.88 -36.73
N LEU A 350 -8.78 35.90 -35.39
CA LEU A 350 -8.22 36.91 -34.47
C LEU A 350 -8.35 36.46 -33.00
N GLU A 351 -7.37 36.83 -32.18
CA GLU A 351 -7.12 36.38 -30.80
C GLU A 351 -7.97 37.11 -29.73
N ASP A 352 -8.06 36.49 -28.54
CA ASP A 352 -7.87 37.08 -27.19
C ASP A 352 -9.04 37.00 -26.16
N LYS A 353 -8.67 36.50 -24.96
CA LYS A 353 -9.29 36.52 -23.60
C LYS A 353 -10.26 35.42 -23.08
N PRO A 354 -10.08 34.98 -21.80
CA PRO A 354 -10.84 33.89 -21.17
C PRO A 354 -12.09 34.36 -20.40
N HIS A 355 -13.25 33.77 -20.68
CA HIS A 355 -14.49 34.03 -19.94
C HIS A 355 -14.70 32.98 -18.83
N VAL A 356 -14.64 33.43 -17.59
CA VAL A 356 -15.02 32.65 -16.39
C VAL A 356 -16.54 32.51 -16.38
N HIS A 357 -17.04 31.28 -16.48
CA HIS A 357 -18.46 30.98 -16.34
C HIS A 357 -18.78 30.56 -14.90
N VAL A 358 -19.49 31.43 -14.18
CA VAL A 358 -20.00 31.17 -12.82
C VAL A 358 -21.32 30.41 -12.94
N VAL A 359 -21.38 29.22 -12.35
CA VAL A 359 -22.62 28.43 -12.21
C VAL A 359 -23.42 28.96 -11.02
N PRO A 360 -24.70 29.37 -11.17
CA PRO A 360 -25.53 29.76 -10.04
C PRO A 360 -26.01 28.51 -9.29
N ARG A 361 -25.98 28.57 -7.95
CA ARG A 361 -26.51 27.51 -7.07
C ARG A 361 -28.05 27.64 -6.96
N PRO A 362 -28.83 26.58 -7.22
CA PRO A 362 -30.28 26.59 -7.04
C PRO A 362 -30.73 26.65 -5.56
N PRO A 363 -31.92 27.17 -5.28
CA PRO A 363 -32.41 27.50 -3.95
C PRO A 363 -33.43 26.47 -3.46
N GLU A 364 -33.00 25.36 -2.84
CA GLU A 364 -33.95 24.39 -2.26
C GLU A 364 -33.55 23.76 -0.91
N TRP A 365 -32.53 24.26 -0.20
CA TRP A 365 -32.19 23.73 1.14
C TRP A 365 -32.21 24.79 2.23
N ALA A 366 -33.42 25.29 2.49
CA ALA A 366 -33.75 26.04 3.69
C ALA A 366 -34.88 25.32 4.45
N VAL A 367 -34.49 24.80 5.63
CA VAL A 367 -35.23 24.61 6.89
C VAL A 367 -36.21 23.42 7.04
N GLY A 368 -36.02 22.71 8.16
CA GLY A 368 -37.02 21.93 8.89
C GLY A 368 -36.44 21.24 10.13
N GLU A 369 -36.74 21.78 11.32
CA GLU A 369 -36.52 21.26 12.70
C GLU A 369 -37.06 19.81 12.87
N ASP A 370 -36.86 19.00 13.93
CA ASP A 370 -36.53 19.17 15.34
C ASP A 370 -36.24 17.75 15.91
N GLY A 371 -35.69 17.65 17.13
CA GLY A 371 -35.65 16.37 17.87
C GLY A 371 -34.44 16.19 18.77
N GLY A 372 -34.56 16.63 20.03
CA GLY A 372 -33.52 16.63 21.06
C GLY A 372 -33.34 15.34 21.89
N GLY A 373 -32.47 15.49 22.89
CA GLY A 373 -32.17 14.53 23.98
C GLY A 373 -30.65 14.32 24.12
N THR A 374 -29.93 15.04 25.00
CA THR A 374 -29.50 14.64 26.37
C THR A 374 -28.56 13.42 26.35
N ASP A 375 -27.30 13.43 26.82
CA ASP A 375 -26.74 13.73 28.15
C ASP A 375 -25.19 13.63 28.00
N ASP A 376 -24.39 14.67 28.23
CA ASP A 376 -23.61 15.02 29.44
C ASP A 376 -22.56 13.98 29.92
N SER A 377 -21.28 14.36 29.84
CA SER A 377 -20.26 14.20 30.91
C SER A 377 -18.89 14.64 30.38
N ASP A 378 -18.60 15.92 30.62
CA ASP A 378 -17.27 16.52 30.52
C ASP A 378 -16.55 16.26 31.86
N MET A 379 -15.40 15.58 31.83
CA MET A 379 -14.52 15.41 32.99
C MET A 379 -13.14 15.98 32.65
N THR A 380 -12.84 17.08 33.34
CA THR A 380 -11.59 17.83 33.37
C THR A 380 -10.43 17.00 33.94
N PRO A 381 -9.20 17.11 33.41
CA PRO A 381 -8.00 16.78 34.18
C PRO A 381 -7.41 18.04 34.80
N SER A 382 -7.26 18.00 36.13
CA SER A 382 -6.40 18.86 36.92
C SER A 382 -4.93 18.63 36.56
N GLU A 383 -4.17 19.70 36.56
CA GLU A 383 -2.74 19.77 36.29
C GLU A 383 -2.04 19.82 37.66
N ASP A 384 -1.44 18.70 38.06
CA ASP A 384 -0.51 18.65 39.19
C ASP A 384 0.92 18.73 38.63
N GLU A 385 1.54 19.89 38.83
CA GLU A 385 2.97 20.11 38.68
C GLU A 385 3.69 19.46 39.87
N PHE A 386 4.60 18.52 39.58
CA PHE A 386 5.65 18.14 40.52
C PHE A 386 6.98 18.72 40.00
N SER A 387 7.53 19.67 40.76
CA SER A 387 8.94 20.04 40.68
C SER A 387 9.75 19.06 41.53
N ASP A 388 10.85 18.56 40.99
CA ASP A 388 11.85 17.87 41.80
C ASP A 388 13.23 18.30 41.27
N ASP A 389 13.84 19.23 42.00
CA ASP A 389 15.28 19.46 42.04
C ASP A 389 15.75 18.78 43.34
N ASP A 390 16.66 17.80 43.25
CA ASP A 390 17.97 17.85 43.91
C ASP A 390 18.74 16.52 43.74
N GLU A 391 20.05 16.67 43.80
CA GLU A 391 21.14 15.83 43.32
C GLU A 391 21.43 14.58 44.19
N GLU A 392 21.93 13.50 43.60
CA GLU A 392 23.07 12.78 44.21
C GLU A 392 23.94 12.05 43.16
N GLU A 393 25.23 12.35 43.26
CA GLU A 393 26.36 11.94 42.44
C GLU A 393 26.79 10.49 42.75
N GLY A 394 26.90 9.63 41.72
CA GLY A 394 27.55 8.32 41.89
C GLY A 394 27.10 7.23 40.91
N GLY A 395 27.56 7.29 39.65
CA GLY A 395 27.35 6.19 38.69
C GLY A 395 28.40 6.18 37.58
N ALA A 396 29.10 5.05 37.41
CA ALA A 396 30.16 4.88 36.42
C ALA A 396 29.71 5.20 34.98
N PRO A 397 30.59 5.78 34.13
CA PRO A 397 30.19 6.23 32.79
C PRO A 397 29.88 5.01 31.90
N VAL A 398 28.60 4.85 31.58
CA VAL A 398 28.13 3.98 30.51
C VAL A 398 28.43 4.71 29.19
N PRO A 399 29.10 4.09 28.19
CA PRO A 399 29.33 4.74 26.91
C PRO A 399 27.99 5.16 26.28
N ASP A 400 27.90 6.42 25.87
CA ASP A 400 26.73 6.99 25.18
C ASP A 400 26.28 6.06 24.04
N LEU A 401 25.14 5.42 24.25
CA LEU A 401 24.40 4.79 23.17
C LEU A 401 24.06 5.89 22.16
N PRO A 402 24.21 5.65 20.84
CA PRO A 402 23.83 6.65 19.86
C PRO A 402 22.37 7.04 20.09
N ALA A 403 22.13 8.34 20.28
CA ALA A 403 20.80 8.92 20.47
C ALA A 403 19.80 8.31 19.46
N PRO A 404 18.56 8.00 19.88
CA PRO A 404 17.59 7.36 19.02
C PRO A 404 17.42 8.17 17.73
N THR A 405 17.82 7.58 16.61
CA THR A 405 17.83 8.23 15.29
C THR A 405 16.43 8.56 14.75
N THR A 406 15.37 8.30 15.52
CA THR A 406 13.98 8.57 15.15
C THR A 406 13.47 9.76 15.93
N THR A 407 13.36 10.91 15.29
CA THR A 407 12.68 12.09 15.86
C THR A 407 11.26 11.72 16.30
N GLU A 408 10.92 11.93 17.56
CA GLU A 408 9.58 11.64 18.10
C GLU A 408 8.60 12.72 17.62
N ARG A 409 7.90 12.44 16.51
CA ARG A 409 7.01 13.40 15.86
C ARG A 409 5.81 12.69 15.25
N GLY A 410 4.70 13.41 15.15
CA GLY A 410 3.41 12.90 14.68
C GLY A 410 2.62 12.18 15.75
N VAL A 411 1.89 11.13 15.36
CA VAL A 411 1.01 10.37 16.25
C VAL A 411 1.66 9.05 16.63
N ALA A 412 2.06 8.88 17.88
CA ALA A 412 2.58 7.62 18.38
C ALA A 412 1.45 6.58 18.49
N LEU A 413 1.67 5.41 17.87
CA LEU A 413 0.84 4.23 18.00
C LEU A 413 1.45 3.34 19.09
N SER A 414 0.71 3.18 20.19
CA SER A 414 1.14 2.40 21.36
C SER A 414 0.10 1.38 21.77
N PHE A 415 0.57 0.27 22.34
CA PHE A 415 -0.26 -0.82 22.85
C PHE A 415 -0.07 -0.97 24.37
N PRO A 416 -0.77 -0.17 25.18
CA PRO A 416 -0.75 -0.36 26.63
C PRO A 416 -1.13 -1.79 27.00
N PHE A 417 -0.44 -2.34 28.00
CA PHE A 417 -0.70 -3.70 28.51
C PHE A 417 -0.53 -4.79 27.44
N LEU A 418 0.36 -4.61 26.46
CA LEU A 418 0.70 -5.63 25.48
C LEU A 418 1.25 -6.88 26.18
N GLU A 419 0.53 -8.00 26.07
CA GLU A 419 0.95 -9.28 26.64
C GLU A 419 1.64 -10.11 25.55
N LEU A 420 2.87 -10.56 25.82
CA LEU A 420 3.68 -11.38 24.91
C LEU A 420 4.16 -12.63 25.63
N TYR A 421 3.86 -13.82 25.07
CA TYR A 421 4.31 -15.10 25.59
C TYR A 421 5.05 -15.88 24.50
N GLY A 422 6.28 -16.31 24.78
CA GLY A 422 7.13 -17.01 23.81
C GLY A 422 7.63 -16.13 22.66
N ILE A 423 7.52 -14.81 22.78
CA ILE A 423 7.92 -13.82 21.76
C ILE A 423 9.03 -12.92 22.32
N GLU A 424 10.15 -12.82 21.62
CA GLU A 424 11.28 -11.93 21.94
C GLU A 424 11.02 -10.51 21.44
N LEU A 425 10.68 -10.39 20.15
CA LEU A 425 10.44 -9.14 19.45
C LEU A 425 9.17 -9.25 18.62
N LEU A 426 8.40 -8.17 18.55
CA LEU A 426 7.19 -8.08 17.76
C LEU A 426 7.25 -6.89 16.81
N GLU A 427 6.99 -7.14 15.52
CA GLU A 427 6.98 -6.11 14.49
C GLU A 427 5.59 -5.91 13.89
N LEU A 428 5.16 -4.66 13.70
CA LEU A 428 3.92 -4.35 12.98
C LEU A 428 4.20 -4.12 11.49
N VAL A 429 3.92 -5.11 10.63
CA VAL A 429 4.27 -5.06 9.19
C VAL A 429 3.12 -4.58 8.33
N GLY A 430 1.91 -5.11 8.57
CA GLY A 430 0.70 -4.71 7.86
C GLY A 430 -0.13 -3.80 8.74
N LEU A 431 0.00 -2.49 8.58
CA LEU A 431 -0.82 -1.52 9.32
C LEU A 431 -2.11 -1.20 8.56
N TYR A 432 -3.24 -1.38 9.23
CA TYR A 432 -4.59 -1.09 8.75
C TYR A 432 -5.27 -0.17 9.78
N ILE A 433 -5.75 1.00 9.36
CA ILE A 433 -6.37 1.97 10.28
C ILE A 433 -7.57 2.64 9.62
N THR A 434 -8.47 3.15 10.46
CA THR A 434 -9.53 4.07 10.03
C THR A 434 -9.06 5.50 10.31
N ILE A 435 -9.07 6.33 9.28
CA ILE A 435 -8.79 7.77 9.38
C ILE A 435 -10.06 8.59 9.14
N LYS A 436 -10.06 9.83 9.61
CA LYS A 436 -11.14 10.81 9.44
C LYS A 436 -10.60 12.03 8.71
N CYS A 437 -11.28 12.44 7.64
CA CYS A 437 -10.90 13.64 6.90
C CYS A 437 -11.03 14.90 7.76
N ASP A 438 -10.04 15.78 7.74
CA ASP A 438 -10.09 17.00 8.55
C ASP A 438 -11.16 17.99 8.11
N ARG A 439 -11.48 18.04 6.81
CA ARG A 439 -12.44 19.00 6.25
C ARG A 439 -13.89 18.59 6.47
N CYS A 440 -14.28 17.39 6.03
CA CYS A 440 -15.67 16.95 6.05
C CYS A 440 -15.97 15.89 7.11
N LYS A 441 -14.99 15.51 7.93
CA LYS A 441 -15.14 14.56 9.04
C LYS A 441 -15.60 13.16 8.62
N GLU A 442 -15.43 12.81 7.35
CA GLU A 442 -15.78 11.48 6.82
C GLU A 442 -14.73 10.43 7.19
N PRO A 443 -15.13 9.25 7.69
CA PRO A 443 -14.21 8.14 7.93
C PRO A 443 -13.79 7.45 6.61
N LEU A 444 -12.55 7.00 6.55
CA LEU A 444 -11.98 6.23 5.46
C LEU A 444 -11.04 5.16 6.02
N ASP A 445 -11.25 3.91 5.63
CA ASP A 445 -10.36 2.80 5.99
C ASP A 445 -9.18 2.73 5.03
N VAL A 446 -7.97 2.75 5.59
CA VAL A 446 -6.71 2.71 4.84
C VAL A 446 -5.94 1.46 5.24
N ARG A 447 -5.57 0.68 4.22
CA ARG A 447 -4.89 -0.60 4.33
C ARG A 447 -3.43 -0.49 3.88
N ASN A 448 -2.53 -1.29 4.43
CA ASN A 448 -1.12 -1.37 3.99
C ASN A 448 -0.43 0.00 3.90
N ILE A 449 -0.32 0.68 5.04
CA ILE A 449 0.45 1.94 5.10
C ILE A 449 1.94 1.61 4.96
N PRO A 450 2.67 2.26 4.02
CA PRO A 450 4.07 1.96 3.77
C PRO A 450 4.96 2.38 4.95
N GLN A 451 6.02 1.59 5.19
CA GLN A 451 7.06 1.96 6.14
C GLN A 451 7.94 3.07 5.56
N ILE A 452 8.02 4.19 6.25
CA ILE A 452 8.92 5.29 5.92
C ILE A 452 10.24 5.09 6.66
N LYS A 453 11.37 5.12 5.93
CA LYS A 453 12.72 5.09 6.51
C LYS A 453 13.29 6.52 6.55
N ASP A 454 13.87 6.92 7.67
CA ASP A 454 14.37 8.30 7.88
C ASP A 454 15.71 8.58 7.16
N LYS A 455 16.42 7.57 6.65
CA LYS A 455 17.74 7.71 6.00
C LYS A 455 17.61 7.51 4.47
N SER A 456 17.56 8.63 3.75
CA SER A 456 18.01 8.78 2.35
C SER A 456 17.39 7.91 1.24
N ASP A 457 16.08 7.66 1.22
CA ASP A 457 15.41 7.16 0.01
C ASP A 457 13.92 7.57 -0.01
N GLU A 458 13.39 7.84 -1.20
CA GLU A 458 12.07 8.42 -1.51
C GLU A 458 10.97 8.14 -0.46
N LEU A 459 10.70 9.13 0.40
CA LEU A 459 9.49 9.14 1.22
C LEU A 459 8.28 9.29 0.29
N SER A 460 7.71 8.17 -0.16
CA SER A 460 6.42 8.14 -0.84
C SER A 460 5.33 7.87 0.21
N PRO A 461 4.78 8.91 0.88
CA PRO A 461 3.63 8.71 1.75
C PRO A 461 2.49 8.15 0.92
N LYS A 462 1.66 7.31 1.55
CA LYS A 462 0.45 6.83 0.90
C LYS A 462 -0.53 7.99 0.82
N ILE A 463 -0.87 8.39 -0.40
CA ILE A 463 -1.80 9.47 -0.67
C ILE A 463 -3.18 8.88 -0.94
N GLU A 464 -4.17 9.32 -0.18
CA GLU A 464 -5.58 8.97 -0.33
C GLU A 464 -6.41 10.24 -0.52
N THR A 465 -7.50 10.15 -1.28
CA THR A 465 -8.39 11.29 -1.52
C THR A 465 -9.73 11.07 -0.87
N CYS A 466 -10.19 12.05 -0.09
CA CYS A 466 -11.47 11.97 0.59
C CYS A 466 -12.63 11.94 -0.42
N LYS A 467 -13.48 10.91 -0.36
CA LYS A 467 -14.62 10.72 -1.28
C LYS A 467 -15.65 11.86 -1.25
N LYS A 468 -15.87 12.50 -0.10
CA LYS A 468 -16.86 13.60 0.06
C LYS A 468 -16.39 14.98 -0.40
N CYS A 469 -15.16 15.38 -0.07
CA CYS A 469 -14.67 16.75 -0.30
C CYS A 469 -13.42 16.83 -1.18
N ALA A 470 -12.99 15.70 -1.74
CA ALA A 470 -11.77 15.56 -2.54
C ALA A 470 -10.48 16.04 -1.86
N ASN A 471 -10.48 16.20 -0.52
CA ASN A 471 -9.28 16.56 0.23
C ASN A 471 -8.22 15.47 0.09
N THR A 472 -7.00 15.87 -0.28
CA THR A 472 -5.84 14.97 -0.34
C THR A 472 -5.33 14.74 1.09
N MET A 473 -5.17 13.47 1.44
CA MET A 473 -4.71 13.01 2.74
C MET A 473 -3.45 12.18 2.54
N SER A 474 -2.40 12.42 3.30
CA SER A 474 -1.16 11.65 3.18
C SER A 474 -0.86 10.92 4.49
N LEU A 475 -0.44 9.66 4.37
CA LEU A 475 -0.19 8.76 5.49
C LEU A 475 1.19 8.13 5.37
N GLY A 476 1.94 8.17 6.46
CA GLY A 476 3.24 7.55 6.61
C GLY A 476 3.36 6.82 7.94
N PHE A 477 4.07 5.68 7.96
CA PHE A 477 4.30 4.93 9.20
C PHE A 477 5.79 4.69 9.44
N ARG A 478 6.31 5.19 10.56
CA ARG A 478 7.68 4.96 11.03
C ARG A 478 7.65 3.89 12.11
N ARG A 479 7.81 2.65 11.66
CA ARG A 479 7.76 1.44 12.49
C ARG A 479 8.91 1.36 13.48
N GLN A 480 8.62 0.90 14.69
CA GLN A 480 9.56 0.51 15.73
C GLN A 480 9.31 -0.95 16.13
N LEU A 481 10.33 -1.58 16.72
CA LEU A 481 10.23 -2.92 17.28
C LEU A 481 9.58 -2.85 18.65
N MET A 482 8.70 -3.80 18.95
CA MET A 482 8.04 -3.91 20.27
C MET A 482 8.60 -5.10 21.03
N HIS A 483 8.70 -4.93 22.35
CA HIS A 483 9.06 -5.98 23.32
C HIS A 483 8.33 -5.69 24.64
N PRO A 484 8.37 -6.57 25.65
CA PRO A 484 7.60 -6.40 26.88
C PRO A 484 7.82 -5.06 27.61
N SER A 485 9.02 -4.49 27.54
CA SER A 485 9.35 -3.17 28.12
C SER A 485 9.22 -1.98 27.15
N ALA A 486 8.95 -2.20 25.86
CA ALA A 486 8.64 -1.13 24.90
C ALA A 486 7.46 -1.53 24.02
N THR A 487 6.29 -0.98 24.35
CA THR A 487 5.01 -1.34 23.72
C THR A 487 4.59 -0.40 22.58
N ARG A 488 5.51 0.44 22.09
CA ARG A 488 5.26 1.42 21.03
C ARG A 488 5.56 0.81 19.66
N ALA A 489 4.56 0.78 18.79
CA ALA A 489 4.70 0.20 17.46
C ALA A 489 5.38 1.16 16.47
N GLY A 490 5.35 2.46 16.74
CA GLY A 490 5.96 3.49 15.91
C GLY A 490 5.17 4.80 15.88
N TYR A 491 5.46 5.62 14.87
CA TYR A 491 4.85 6.93 14.67
C TYR A 491 4.12 7.02 13.33
N LEU A 492 2.94 7.63 13.33
CA LEU A 492 2.15 7.95 12.16
C LEU A 492 2.34 9.42 11.79
N ASP A 493 2.74 9.64 10.55
CA ASP A 493 2.78 10.95 9.91
C ASP A 493 1.50 11.10 9.08
N LEU A 494 0.60 11.97 9.51
CA LEU A 494 -0.73 12.15 8.93
C LEU A 494 -0.91 13.60 8.49
N ASP A 495 -1.29 13.80 7.24
CA ASP A 495 -1.66 15.12 6.71
C ASP A 495 -3.08 15.12 6.16
N GLY A 496 -3.84 16.17 6.43
CA GLY A 496 -5.24 16.31 6.03
C GLY A 496 -6.22 15.31 6.66
N CYS A 497 -5.78 14.51 7.64
CA CYS A 497 -6.59 13.50 8.31
C CYS A 497 -6.13 13.22 9.74
N THR A 498 -7.03 12.66 10.54
CA THR A 498 -6.78 12.17 11.90
C THR A 498 -7.11 10.69 12.01
N VAL A 499 -6.25 9.91 12.67
CA VAL A 499 -6.54 8.50 12.97
C VAL A 499 -7.67 8.37 14.01
N VAL A 500 -8.53 7.37 13.81
CA VAL A 500 -9.67 7.07 14.69
C VAL A 500 -9.48 5.71 15.36
N ASP A 501 -9.19 4.68 14.57
CA ASP A 501 -9.14 3.31 15.07
C ASP A 501 -8.09 2.46 14.35
N LEU A 502 -7.66 1.38 15.00
CA LEU A 502 -6.79 0.35 14.46
C LEU A 502 -7.62 -0.85 13.99
N LEU A 503 -7.52 -1.16 12.69
CA LEU A 503 -8.15 -2.32 12.08
C LEU A 503 -7.26 -3.56 12.23
N PRO A 504 -7.79 -4.79 12.01
CA PRO A 504 -7.02 -6.02 12.06
C PRO A 504 -5.72 -5.92 11.27
N SER A 505 -4.61 -5.96 12.00
CA SER A 505 -3.28 -5.64 11.49
C SER A 505 -2.34 -6.83 11.62
N SER A 506 -1.33 -6.88 10.75
CA SER A 506 -0.43 -8.03 10.62
C SER A 506 0.88 -7.79 11.36
N PHE A 507 1.23 -8.73 12.25
CA PHE A 507 2.39 -8.67 13.10
C PHE A 507 3.35 -9.83 12.81
N ILE A 508 4.66 -9.58 12.89
CA ILE A 508 5.67 -10.63 12.82
C ILE A 508 6.27 -10.83 14.22
N PRO A 509 5.90 -11.91 14.93
CA PRO A 509 6.56 -12.29 16.17
C PRO A 509 7.89 -13.01 15.88
N THR A 510 8.88 -12.75 16.72
CA THR A 510 10.16 -13.46 16.75
C THR A 510 10.16 -14.40 17.95
N CYS A 511 10.44 -15.67 17.72
CA CYS A 511 10.41 -16.70 18.77
C CYS A 511 11.47 -16.44 19.85
N ALA A 512 11.10 -16.52 21.13
CA ALA A 512 12.01 -16.32 22.25
C ALA A 512 13.05 -17.43 22.46
N GLU A 513 12.82 -18.65 21.94
CA GLU A 513 13.75 -19.77 22.14
C GLU A 513 14.81 -19.90 21.04
N CYS A 514 14.44 -19.65 19.79
CA CYS A 514 15.33 -19.85 18.64
C CYS A 514 15.56 -18.58 17.82
N SER A 515 15.07 -17.43 18.31
CA SER A 515 15.15 -16.10 17.67
C SER A 515 14.75 -16.08 16.19
N THR A 516 13.89 -17.02 15.80
CA THR A 516 13.41 -17.16 14.43
C THR A 516 12.15 -16.32 14.26
N ALA A 517 12.19 -15.36 13.33
CA ALA A 517 11.03 -14.55 12.96
C ALA A 517 9.98 -15.38 12.23
N PHE A 518 8.70 -15.14 12.55
CA PHE A 518 7.59 -15.76 11.82
C PHE A 518 7.54 -15.21 10.38
N PRO A 519 7.33 -16.06 9.36
CA PRO A 519 7.37 -15.59 7.98
C PRO A 519 6.18 -14.70 7.62
N ALA A 520 6.39 -13.82 6.64
CA ALA A 520 5.33 -12.98 6.07
C ALA A 520 4.17 -13.85 5.51
N PRO A 521 2.90 -13.39 5.59
CA PRO A 521 2.44 -12.04 5.93
C PRO A 521 2.36 -11.72 7.43
N GLY A 522 2.80 -12.64 8.31
CA GLY A 522 2.68 -12.48 9.76
C GLY A 522 1.37 -13.04 10.32
N VAL A 523 1.16 -12.80 11.61
CA VAL A 523 -0.02 -13.16 12.38
C VAL A 523 -0.94 -11.94 12.45
N VAL A 524 -2.21 -12.10 12.08
CA VAL A 524 -3.20 -11.03 12.24
C VAL A 524 -3.65 -10.99 13.68
N ALA A 525 -3.62 -9.81 14.30
CA ALA A 525 -4.14 -9.60 15.64
C ALA A 525 -5.22 -8.51 15.64
N VAL A 526 -6.21 -8.71 16.50
CA VAL A 526 -7.36 -7.83 16.72
C VAL A 526 -7.33 -7.35 18.17
N ARG A 527 -7.82 -6.13 18.40
CA ARG A 527 -7.96 -5.59 19.76
C ARG A 527 -8.89 -6.49 20.60
N GLY A 528 -8.45 -6.83 21.81
CA GLY A 528 -9.19 -7.66 22.76
C GLY A 528 -9.04 -9.17 22.57
N GLU A 529 -8.52 -9.63 21.42
CA GLU A 529 -8.33 -11.05 21.13
C GLU A 529 -6.86 -11.48 21.29
N SER A 530 -6.65 -12.73 21.70
CA SER A 530 -5.32 -13.35 21.72
C SER A 530 -5.03 -13.97 20.36
N ALA A 531 -3.97 -13.49 19.70
CA ALA A 531 -3.44 -14.11 18.49
C ALA A 531 -2.33 -15.10 18.86
N MET A 532 -2.31 -16.26 18.20
CA MET A 532 -1.30 -17.30 18.44
C MET A 532 -0.68 -17.80 17.14
N ALA A 533 0.58 -18.17 17.22
CA ALA A 533 1.31 -18.84 16.15
C ALA A 533 2.36 -19.78 16.72
N ASN A 534 2.67 -20.84 15.99
CA ASN A 534 3.76 -21.75 16.36
C ASN A 534 5.01 -21.38 15.56
N CYS A 535 6.16 -21.37 16.23
CA CYS A 535 7.44 -21.17 15.56
C CYS A 535 7.65 -22.28 14.52
N ARG A 536 8.06 -21.92 13.29
CA ARG A 536 8.33 -22.92 12.23
C ARG A 536 9.65 -23.67 12.38
N GLN A 537 10.50 -23.26 13.33
CA GLN A 537 11.81 -23.87 13.57
C GLN A 537 11.83 -24.76 14.82
N CYS A 538 11.24 -24.33 15.93
CA CYS A 538 11.22 -25.10 17.19
C CYS A 538 9.82 -25.48 17.66
N HIS A 539 8.77 -25.20 16.87
CA HIS A 539 7.36 -25.52 17.17
C HIS A 539 6.77 -24.89 18.45
N ARG A 540 7.55 -24.09 19.19
CA ARG A 540 7.10 -23.38 20.38
C ARG A 540 5.93 -22.45 20.07
N LYS A 541 4.94 -22.47 20.96
CA LYS A 541 3.75 -21.63 20.88
C LYS A 541 4.11 -20.19 21.27
N MET A 542 3.82 -19.27 20.37
CA MET A 542 3.92 -17.82 20.55
C MET A 542 2.50 -17.26 20.68
N VAL A 543 2.24 -16.46 21.70
CA VAL A 543 0.93 -15.84 21.94
C VAL A 543 1.14 -14.36 22.19
N MET A 544 0.32 -13.54 21.53
CA MET A 544 0.25 -12.10 21.76
C MET A 544 -1.19 -11.68 21.97
N LYS A 545 -1.41 -10.71 22.86
CA LYS A 545 -2.74 -10.14 23.09
C LYS A 545 -2.62 -8.63 23.16
N ILE A 546 -3.53 -7.94 22.48
CA ILE A 546 -3.56 -6.48 22.40
C ILE A 546 -4.83 -5.99 23.12
N PRO A 547 -4.78 -5.69 24.43
CA PRO A 547 -5.97 -5.26 25.16
C PRO A 547 -6.43 -3.85 24.73
N GLU A 548 -5.48 -2.94 24.59
CA GLU A 548 -5.76 -1.52 24.33
C GLU A 548 -4.85 -0.97 23.22
N VAL A 549 -5.37 0.02 22.51
CA VAL A 549 -4.64 0.76 21.48
C VAL A 549 -4.77 2.24 21.82
N LYS A 550 -3.64 2.96 21.91
CA LYS A 550 -3.61 4.40 22.16
C LYS A 550 -2.86 5.13 21.06
N PHE A 551 -3.49 6.20 20.58
CA PHE A 551 -2.94 7.16 19.63
C PHE A 551 -2.59 8.46 20.36
N LEU A 552 -1.30 8.71 20.57
CA LEU A 552 -0.81 9.89 21.31
C LEU A 552 -0.20 10.89 20.33
N LYS A 553 -0.65 12.14 20.34
CA LYS A 553 -0.05 13.21 19.51
C LYS A 553 1.22 13.70 20.19
N VAL A 554 2.39 13.35 19.66
CA VAL A 554 3.71 13.69 20.22
C VAL A 554 4.30 14.94 19.55
N GLY A 555 3.80 15.33 18.37
CA GLY A 555 4.21 16.57 17.70
C GLY A 555 3.38 16.86 16.45
N SER A 556 3.88 17.74 15.57
CA SER A 556 3.22 18.00 14.28
C SER A 556 3.16 16.71 13.45
N ALA A 557 1.95 16.19 13.22
CA ALA A 557 1.71 15.00 12.41
C ALA A 557 1.74 15.28 10.92
N ALA A 558 1.56 16.55 10.51
CA ALA A 558 1.45 16.93 9.11
C ALA A 558 2.76 16.68 8.36
N TYR A 559 2.70 15.79 7.36
CA TYR A 559 3.81 15.52 6.44
C TYR A 559 4.30 16.81 5.76
N SER A 560 3.39 17.71 5.36
CA SER A 560 3.69 19.03 4.78
C SER A 560 4.39 20.01 5.72
N SER A 561 4.42 19.76 7.03
CA SER A 561 5.13 20.62 8.00
C SER A 561 6.63 20.35 8.06
N ARG A 562 7.13 19.31 7.40
CA ARG A 562 8.57 18.95 7.39
C ARG A 562 9.44 19.86 6.51
N PHE A 563 8.83 20.50 5.50
CA PHE A 563 9.52 21.36 4.53
C PHE A 563 9.04 22.82 4.60
N ARG A 564 8.19 23.15 5.56
CA ARG A 564 7.66 24.49 5.74
C ARG A 564 8.19 25.05 7.05
N GLU A 565 8.82 26.21 6.98
CA GLU A 565 9.14 26.98 8.19
C GLU A 565 7.88 27.08 9.06
N PRO A 566 8.01 26.95 10.39
CA PRO A 566 6.86 27.05 11.28
C PRO A 566 6.11 28.34 10.95
N PRO A 567 4.78 28.30 10.73
CA PRO A 567 4.04 29.52 10.48
C PRO A 567 4.31 30.42 11.67
N ARG A 568 4.94 31.59 11.42
CA ARG A 568 5.14 32.63 12.43
C ARG A 568 3.80 32.76 13.14
N LYS A 569 3.73 32.36 14.42
CA LYS A 569 2.53 32.53 15.23
C LYS A 569 2.16 33.99 15.06
N LYS A 570 1.03 34.28 14.42
CA LYS A 570 0.54 35.67 14.31
C LYS A 570 0.56 36.20 15.75
N PRO A 571 1.24 37.31 16.04
CA PRO A 571 1.34 37.83 17.40
C PRO A 571 -0.09 37.92 17.93
N LYS A 572 -0.38 37.18 19.00
CA LYS A 572 -1.68 37.28 19.67
C LYS A 572 -1.79 38.74 20.10
N GLU A 573 -2.78 39.44 19.54
CA GLU A 573 -3.07 40.80 19.94
C GLU A 573 -3.44 40.78 21.43
N VAL A 574 -2.57 41.33 22.27
CA VAL A 574 -2.81 41.44 23.71
C VAL A 574 -3.77 42.61 23.91
N LEU A 575 -5.07 42.31 23.81
CA LEU A 575 -6.14 43.30 23.98
C LEU A 575 -6.29 43.79 25.44
N GLY A 576 -5.58 43.18 26.39
CA GLY A 576 -5.63 43.57 27.81
C GLY A 576 -6.99 43.37 28.47
N ILE A 577 -7.88 42.57 27.88
CA ILE A 577 -9.24 42.32 28.38
C ILE A 577 -9.33 40.95 29.06
N VAL A 578 -10.01 40.92 30.20
CA VAL A 578 -10.25 39.69 30.97
C VAL A 578 -11.71 39.26 30.79
N ALA A 579 -11.92 38.00 30.40
CA ALA A 579 -13.27 37.45 30.27
C ALA A 579 -14.01 37.52 31.61
N GLY A 580 -15.19 38.13 31.62
CA GLY A 580 -16.02 38.37 32.81
C GLY A 580 -16.05 39.83 33.28
N GLN A 581 -15.10 40.67 32.86
CA GLN A 581 -15.09 42.10 33.18
C GLN A 581 -15.74 42.93 32.06
N GLU A 582 -16.18 44.15 32.36
CA GLU A 582 -16.71 45.07 31.35
C GLU A 582 -15.59 45.61 30.45
N LEU A 583 -15.86 45.76 29.14
CA LEU A 583 -14.93 46.42 28.22
C LEU A 583 -14.79 47.91 28.58
N PRO A 584 -13.69 48.57 28.17
CA PRO A 584 -13.57 50.02 28.26
C PRO A 584 -14.80 50.72 27.65
N ARG A 585 -15.41 51.63 28.41
CA ARG A 585 -16.67 52.32 28.06
C ARG A 585 -17.83 51.36 27.66
N ARG A 586 -17.82 50.12 28.16
CA ARG A 586 -18.75 49.03 27.79
C ARG A 586 -18.74 48.70 26.30
N GLY A 587 -17.62 48.90 25.63
CA GLY A 587 -17.47 48.66 24.20
C GLY A 587 -17.98 49.79 23.29
N ARG A 588 -18.38 50.94 23.86
CA ARG A 588 -18.85 52.09 23.08
C ARG A 588 -17.70 52.88 22.48
N CYS A 589 -17.91 53.37 21.26
CA CYS A 589 -17.07 54.38 20.62
C CYS A 589 -17.84 55.69 20.38
N THR A 590 -17.12 56.72 19.96
CA THR A 590 -17.70 58.02 19.54
C THR A 590 -18.67 57.87 18.36
N HIS A 591 -18.40 56.95 17.44
CA HIS A 591 -19.23 56.70 16.26
C HIS A 591 -20.55 55.99 16.60
N TYR A 592 -20.52 55.01 17.50
CA TYR A 592 -21.69 54.22 17.90
C TYR A 592 -21.85 54.18 19.41
N GLY A 593 -22.37 55.28 19.97
CA GLY A 593 -22.61 55.42 21.41
C GLY A 593 -23.68 54.48 22.00
N LYS A 594 -24.42 53.75 21.15
CA LYS A 594 -25.45 52.76 21.55
C LYS A 594 -25.04 51.32 21.27
N SER A 595 -23.81 51.09 20.79
CA SER A 595 -23.27 49.77 20.52
C SER A 595 -22.36 49.36 21.68
N TYR A 596 -22.73 48.30 22.39
CA TYR A 596 -21.96 47.73 23.50
C TYR A 596 -21.20 46.48 23.05
N ARG A 597 -20.58 46.55 21.86
CA ARG A 597 -19.91 45.40 21.22
C ARG A 597 -18.70 45.88 20.44
N TRP A 598 -17.66 45.07 20.48
CA TRP A 598 -16.52 45.16 19.56
C TRP A 598 -16.61 44.05 18.53
N PHE A 599 -16.05 44.29 17.35
CA PHE A 599 -16.07 43.36 16.22
C PHE A 599 -14.67 42.89 15.91
N ARG A 600 -14.54 41.60 15.63
CA ARG A 600 -13.33 41.04 15.04
C ARG A 600 -13.53 40.97 13.52
N PHE A 601 -12.92 41.90 12.80
CA PHE A 601 -13.06 42.01 11.35
C PHE A 601 -12.36 40.85 10.64
N SER A 602 -12.99 40.23 9.64
CA SER A 602 -12.41 39.09 8.90
C SER A 602 -11.18 39.48 8.07
N CYS A 603 -11.14 40.72 7.57
CA CYS A 603 -10.06 41.23 6.72
C CYS A 603 -8.70 41.29 7.43
N CYS A 604 -8.65 41.66 8.71
CA CYS A 604 -7.39 41.83 9.46
C CYS A 604 -7.32 41.06 10.79
N ALA A 605 -8.41 40.40 11.21
CA ALA A 605 -8.56 39.71 12.49
C ALA A 605 -8.34 40.58 13.75
N LYS A 606 -8.19 41.90 13.59
CA LYS A 606 -8.10 42.88 14.67
C LYS A 606 -9.48 43.23 15.23
N VAL A 607 -9.50 43.72 16.46
CA VAL A 607 -10.73 44.05 17.17
C VAL A 607 -10.95 45.55 17.21
N PHE A 608 -12.10 46.00 16.70
CA PHE A 608 -12.48 47.41 16.77
C PHE A 608 -13.94 47.59 17.23
N PRO A 609 -14.28 48.72 17.89
CA PRO A 609 -15.66 48.98 18.31
C PRO A 609 -16.67 49.10 17.17
N CYS A 610 -16.22 49.50 15.98
CA CYS A 610 -17.06 49.63 14.80
C CYS A 610 -16.24 49.70 13.51
N ASP A 611 -16.94 49.65 12.37
CA ASP A 611 -16.44 49.84 11.01
C ASP A 611 -15.66 51.16 10.84
N LYS A 612 -16.21 52.29 11.30
CA LYS A 612 -15.53 53.59 11.21
C LYS A 612 -14.24 53.67 12.04
N CYS A 613 -14.17 52.95 13.17
CA CYS A 613 -12.94 52.88 13.96
C CYS A 613 -11.90 51.97 13.29
N HIS A 614 -12.35 50.95 12.56
CA HIS A 614 -11.49 50.08 11.77
C HIS A 614 -10.89 50.89 10.60
N ASP A 615 -11.72 51.52 9.77
CA ASP A 615 -11.25 52.23 8.58
C ASP A 615 -10.35 53.43 8.91
N ALA A 616 -10.51 54.04 10.09
CA ALA A 616 -9.61 55.10 10.57
C ALA A 616 -8.24 54.58 11.04
N ALA A 617 -8.13 53.31 11.40
CA ALA A 617 -6.93 52.71 11.97
C ALA A 617 -6.21 51.73 11.02
N THR A 618 -6.83 51.38 9.88
CA THR A 618 -6.30 50.39 8.92
C THR A 618 -6.40 50.87 7.48
N ASP A 619 -5.38 50.61 6.68
CA ASP A 619 -5.27 51.05 5.28
C ASP A 619 -6.06 50.19 4.27
N HIS A 620 -7.17 49.58 4.70
CA HIS A 620 -8.03 48.77 3.83
C HIS A 620 -9.50 48.88 4.24
N PRO A 621 -10.44 48.66 3.29
CA PRO A 621 -11.86 48.69 3.62
C PRO A 621 -12.22 47.57 4.62
N ASN A 622 -13.23 47.84 5.45
CA ASN A 622 -13.78 46.83 6.33
C ASN A 622 -14.50 45.71 5.55
N GLU A 623 -14.37 44.49 6.05
CA GLU A 623 -15.10 43.30 5.60
C GLU A 623 -15.98 42.80 6.76
N HIS A 624 -17.08 42.11 6.48
CA HIS A 624 -18.05 41.72 7.50
C HIS A 624 -17.45 40.86 8.63
N ALA A 625 -17.67 41.27 9.89
CA ALA A 625 -17.17 40.56 11.06
C ALA A 625 -18.12 39.44 11.52
N ASN A 626 -17.67 38.18 11.40
CA ASN A 626 -18.44 37.01 11.86
C ASN A 626 -18.40 36.78 13.38
N ARG A 627 -17.53 37.50 14.11
CA ARG A 627 -17.34 37.38 15.57
C ARG A 627 -17.40 38.75 16.24
N MET A 628 -17.94 38.77 17.45
CA MET A 628 -18.02 39.98 18.27
C MET A 628 -17.66 39.71 19.73
N ILE A 629 -17.19 40.75 20.43
CA ILE A 629 -16.90 40.72 21.86
C ILE A 629 -17.95 41.54 22.59
N CYS A 630 -18.53 40.95 23.64
CA CYS A 630 -19.54 41.60 24.45
C CYS A 630 -18.95 42.71 25.33
N GLY A 631 -19.55 43.90 25.32
CA GLY A 631 -19.15 45.03 26.16
C GLY A 631 -19.34 44.84 27.67
N PHE A 632 -20.18 43.90 28.09
CA PHE A 632 -20.51 43.65 29.50
C PHE A 632 -19.69 42.52 30.13
N CYS A 633 -19.38 41.48 29.37
CA CYS A 633 -18.65 40.32 29.90
C CYS A 633 -17.31 40.06 29.20
N SER A 634 -16.90 40.89 28.22
CA SER A 634 -15.66 40.76 27.45
C SER A 634 -15.42 39.38 26.83
N ARG A 635 -16.47 38.55 26.69
CA ARG A 635 -16.39 37.24 26.05
C ARG A 635 -16.66 37.36 24.56
N GLU A 636 -15.82 36.68 23.79
CA GLU A 636 -15.95 36.59 22.34
C GLU A 636 -16.98 35.53 21.95
N GLN A 637 -17.85 35.85 20.99
CA GLN A 637 -18.96 35.02 20.52
C GLN A 637 -19.19 35.21 19.02
N ILE A 638 -19.95 34.30 18.41
CA ILE A 638 -20.44 34.47 17.03
C ILE A 638 -21.32 35.73 16.98
N TYR A 639 -21.25 36.48 15.86
CA TYR A 639 -22.05 37.68 15.67
C TYR A 639 -23.53 37.39 15.92
N ARG A 640 -24.12 38.16 16.84
CA ARG A 640 -25.55 38.18 17.14
C ARG A 640 -26.04 39.63 17.14
N PRO A 641 -27.15 39.95 16.47
CA PRO A 641 -27.59 41.33 16.38
C PRO A 641 -28.00 41.93 17.74
N GLU A 642 -28.74 41.21 18.59
CA GLU A 642 -29.48 41.85 19.68
C GLU A 642 -28.85 41.68 21.07
N ASN A 643 -28.50 40.44 21.45
CA ASN A 643 -28.07 40.10 22.79
C ASN A 643 -26.79 39.25 22.81
N CYS A 644 -26.13 39.22 23.97
CA CYS A 644 -25.04 38.29 24.23
C CYS A 644 -25.59 36.89 24.50
N GLY A 645 -25.07 35.87 23.82
CA GLY A 645 -25.43 34.47 24.07
C GLY A 645 -24.98 33.94 25.43
N ILE A 646 -24.09 34.65 26.13
CA ILE A 646 -23.50 34.21 27.41
C ILE A 646 -24.14 34.96 28.58
N CYS A 647 -23.97 36.28 28.66
CA CYS A 647 -24.51 37.08 29.76
C CYS A 647 -25.93 37.64 29.51
N ARG A 648 -26.51 37.36 28.33
CA ARG A 648 -27.87 37.80 27.92
C ARG A 648 -28.13 39.32 27.92
N ALA A 649 -27.10 40.13 28.15
CA ALA A 649 -27.19 41.59 28.07
C ALA A 649 -27.52 42.03 26.64
N VAL A 650 -28.38 43.05 26.53
CA VAL A 650 -28.76 43.67 25.25
C VAL A 650 -27.61 44.55 24.77
N LEU A 651 -27.08 44.28 23.57
CA LEU A 651 -25.83 44.88 23.07
C LEU A 651 -26.06 46.05 22.12
N ILE A 652 -27.28 46.20 21.61
CA ILE A 652 -27.75 47.35 20.84
C ILE A 652 -28.82 48.05 21.70
N GLY A 653 -28.90 49.38 21.64
CA GLY A 653 -29.78 50.20 22.49
C GLY A 653 -31.19 49.62 22.73
N LYS A 654 -31.79 50.00 23.88
CA LYS A 654 -33.06 49.49 24.45
C LYS A 654 -33.96 48.75 23.45
N ALA A 655 -34.08 47.42 23.62
CA ALA A 655 -35.16 46.63 23.04
C ALA A 655 -36.49 47.34 23.31
N GLY A 656 -37.21 47.66 22.24
CA GLY A 656 -38.43 48.47 22.15
C GLY A 656 -39.08 48.90 23.47
N SER A 657 -38.65 50.03 24.03
CA SER A 657 -39.41 50.71 25.10
C SER A 657 -40.49 51.65 24.55
N GLY A 658 -40.93 51.41 23.31
CA GLY A 658 -42.02 52.15 22.70
C GLY A 658 -43.25 51.28 22.72
N PHE A 659 -44.31 51.72 23.40
CA PHE A 659 -45.61 51.06 23.33
C PHE A 659 -46.25 51.18 21.90
N TRP A 660 -45.54 51.80 20.95
CA TRP A 660 -45.95 51.95 19.57
C TRP A 660 -45.64 50.69 18.76
N GLU A 661 -46.63 50.23 18.01
CA GLU A 661 -46.55 49.04 17.18
C GLU A 661 -45.80 49.35 15.88
N GLY A 662 -44.47 49.21 15.91
CA GLY A 662 -43.63 49.06 14.71
C GLY A 662 -43.89 50.07 13.58
N GLY A 663 -43.98 51.36 13.89
CA GLY A 663 -44.04 52.43 12.87
C GLY A 663 -45.41 52.68 12.22
N LYS A 664 -46.48 51.93 12.54
CA LYS A 664 -47.84 52.16 12.00
C LYS A 664 -48.69 53.14 12.83
N GLY A 665 -48.07 53.96 13.67
CA GLY A 665 -48.76 54.99 14.48
C GLY A 665 -49.82 54.45 15.45
N THR A 666 -49.87 53.14 15.68
CA THR A 666 -50.89 52.51 16.52
C THR A 666 -50.27 51.98 17.82
N ARG A 667 -51.09 52.07 18.85
CA ARG A 667 -50.77 52.04 20.27
C ARG A 667 -50.93 50.61 20.82
N ASN A 668 -49.87 49.85 21.08
CA ASN A 668 -49.98 48.47 21.57
C ASN A 668 -50.50 48.43 23.02
N ARG A 669 -51.75 47.98 23.19
CA ARG A 669 -52.49 47.99 24.45
C ARG A 669 -51.90 47.05 25.51
N VAL A 670 -51.22 45.99 25.09
CA VAL A 670 -50.63 44.98 25.98
C VAL A 670 -49.45 45.57 26.76
N LEU A 671 -48.63 46.38 26.08
CA LEU A 671 -47.43 46.99 26.64
C LEU A 671 -47.70 48.30 27.42
N MET A 672 -48.88 48.89 27.30
CA MET A 672 -49.25 50.08 28.08
C MET A 672 -49.54 49.76 29.54
N SER A 673 -49.10 50.64 30.44
CA SER A 673 -49.45 50.58 31.87
C SER A 673 -50.97 50.56 32.06
N ARG A 674 -51.46 49.77 33.03
CA ARG A 674 -52.89 49.75 33.42
C ARG A 674 -53.36 51.12 33.94
N LYS A 675 -52.45 51.95 34.44
CA LYS A 675 -52.74 53.31 34.93
C LYS A 675 -52.75 54.36 33.82
N ASP A 676 -52.42 54.01 32.58
CA ASP A 676 -52.44 54.96 31.47
C ASP A 676 -53.89 55.13 30.95
N PRO A 677 -54.50 56.32 31.07
CA PRO A 677 -55.89 56.56 30.65
C PRO A 677 -56.09 56.38 29.14
N ARG A 678 -55.02 56.43 28.33
CA ARG A 678 -55.09 56.20 26.88
C ARG A 678 -55.20 54.73 26.50
N LYS A 679 -54.97 53.81 27.45
CA LYS A 679 -55.07 52.36 27.24
C LYS A 679 -56.48 51.89 26.89
N TYR A 680 -57.49 52.47 27.52
CA TYR A 680 -58.88 52.06 27.35
C TYR A 680 -59.70 53.01 26.45
N LYS A 681 -59.10 54.11 25.99
CA LYS A 681 -59.76 55.09 25.11
C LYS A 681 -59.71 54.60 23.66
N ARG A 682 -60.84 54.14 23.12
CA ARG A 682 -60.97 53.79 21.70
C ARG A 682 -60.76 55.05 20.83
N ARG A 683 -59.84 55.01 19.87
CA ARG A 683 -59.86 55.96 18.74
C ARG A 683 -60.91 55.45 17.76
N GLY A 684 -62.02 56.18 17.63
CA GLY A 684 -62.98 55.95 16.55
C GLY A 684 -62.42 56.48 15.22
N GLY A 685 -62.57 55.66 14.18
CA GLY A 685 -62.63 56.07 12.76
C GLY A 685 -61.33 56.58 12.12
N THR A 686 -60.80 55.81 11.18
CA THR A 686 -60.67 56.17 9.75
C THR A 686 -59.95 55.01 9.04
N THR A 687 -60.72 54.12 8.44
CA THR A 687 -60.27 53.23 7.35
C THR A 687 -60.13 54.09 6.09
N PRO A 688 -58.97 54.16 5.42
CA PRO A 688 -58.90 54.68 4.06
C PRO A 688 -59.53 53.65 3.13
N GLY A 689 -60.56 54.06 2.39
CA GLY A 689 -61.33 53.22 1.48
C GLY A 689 -60.50 52.64 0.34
N GLY A 690 -60.78 51.38 0.01
CA GLY A 690 -60.38 50.79 -1.25
C GLY A 690 -61.20 51.40 -2.39
N ALA A 691 -60.53 52.06 -3.32
CA ALA A 691 -61.12 52.47 -4.59
C ALA A 691 -61.04 51.31 -5.59
N SER A 692 -62.20 50.82 -6.01
CA SER A 692 -62.38 49.97 -7.17
C SER A 692 -62.15 50.73 -8.47
N SER A 693 -61.44 50.09 -9.41
CA SER A 693 -61.61 50.11 -10.88
C SER A 693 -62.57 51.15 -11.49
N SER A 694 -62.05 51.99 -12.40
CA SER A 694 -62.81 52.44 -13.58
C SER A 694 -61.90 52.58 -14.82
N LYS A 695 -62.30 51.87 -15.89
CA LYS A 695 -61.83 51.90 -17.28
C LYS A 695 -61.36 53.25 -17.84
N LYS A 696 -60.30 53.22 -18.65
CA LYS A 696 -60.41 53.42 -20.11
C LYS A 696 -59.25 52.78 -20.85
#